data_AF-A0ABD2NZ85-F1
#
_entry.id   AF-A0ABD2NZ85-F1
#
_cell.length_a   1.000
_cell.length_b   1.000
_cell.length_c   1.000
_cell.angle_alpha   90.00
_cell.angle_beta   90.00
_cell.angle_gamma   90.00
#
_symmetry.space_group_name_H-M   'P 1'
#
loop_
_entity.id
_entity.type
_entity.pdbx_description
1 polymer ?
#
loop_
_entity_poly.entity_id
_entity_poly.type
_entity_poly.pdbx_seq_one_letter_code
_entity_poly.pdbx_strand_id
1 'polypeptide(L)'
;MIGDQQASWVWSGVPHPSGNYVAIGCEDGTLAYYQIIFNTVHGLFKERYAFRENMTDIIIQHLITEQKVRIKCRDLIKKIAIYKHRLAVQLPERIIIYELYSNDSNDMHYRAKEKIMQRIECSLLVVCSDHLVICQDKKLQSMTFEGSRDKEWNFTSFIRYIKNAGGPPGREALILGLKNGQVWEVHLDNLHPLLKVKINNPIRCLDLTWSREKLAVVDDSGICQVFNAQDGSLLYQEPDVNSVAFNIHYEDMIAFSGNNSLSIKVSNFSPFRQKVVGFVVGLSGSKAFCLNGQTMSILELPLSAPMYQYIDRKMYREAYRIACLGVTNGDWEELGNAALENLELEVARLAFIKLQNYPYLELIEELKEKQKKGETNRESLIGDVLAQQGKLKEAARLYQKAGQAHKALTMYTDLRMFDLAQEYLDANDNTTLIRQKADWAKNINEHKAAAEMYLSIGDTKAVIDIYAEKVGPNNSWNWEENWIELKHLTAAEIYRRLGDSASILTLHVEAREWSEAFKLVENQPKFKALVYVPYAHWLAENDEFVQAQKAFYKAGRPDEAFNVLQQLTENAVSEYRFNDAGYYYWILSRQCLDLAKDNVENQAFHLKEFEKNEQLATIYYAYHSLHRYLEEPFTSFLPEALFNIARFLMSQTSSGCFPKGISQFSILYCLSKQARKLGANKLAKQLLDKIQNLKVPQKFQEQVEIATVSIRARNFNDPEELLPMCYRCSTYNSLSAMNDACTNCGQRFVYSFVTFEILPLVEFVLEDGISDIEAVRLIETPIKKKNEDGKETIELTTQTLELDGNFEGEYDPFTLQIGDHEEGSEKSVPLTIGRQGLLSMDNSSVLIAKWNKPLRYRFYRNLLPDLQVTICYFCFKVFHIDDYELQILQKVIVLL
;
A
#
# COMPACT_ATOMS: atom_id res chain seq x y z
N MET A 1 8.07 -54.43 -4.30
CA MET A 1 9.03 -55.32 -4.96
C MET A 1 9.68 -54.54 -6.08
N ILE A 2 11.02 -54.63 -6.20
CA ILE A 2 11.78 -54.04 -7.29
C ILE A 2 12.18 -55.22 -8.20
N GLY A 3 11.71 -55.23 -9.44
CA GLY A 3 11.97 -56.29 -10.41
C GLY A 3 11.00 -57.48 -10.36
N ASP A 4 11.22 -58.43 -11.27
CA ASP A 4 10.48 -59.68 -11.36
C ASP A 4 10.78 -60.59 -10.16
N GLN A 5 9.87 -61.52 -9.85
CA GLN A 5 10.11 -62.53 -8.81
C GLN A 5 11.37 -63.34 -9.16
N GLN A 6 12.39 -63.24 -8.30
CA GLN A 6 13.59 -64.06 -8.40
C GLN A 6 13.31 -65.45 -7.85
N ALA A 7 13.86 -66.47 -8.51
CA ALA A 7 13.73 -67.87 -8.08
C ALA A 7 14.59 -68.21 -6.85
N SER A 8 15.54 -67.35 -6.49
CA SER A 8 16.55 -67.53 -5.44
C SER A 8 16.63 -66.30 -4.53
N TRP A 9 17.32 -66.44 -3.40
CA TRP A 9 17.43 -65.35 -2.41
C TRP A 9 18.37 -64.26 -2.90
N VAL A 10 17.97 -63.01 -2.72
CA VAL A 10 18.82 -61.84 -3.01
C VAL A 10 19.80 -61.64 -1.85
N TRP A 11 21.10 -61.72 -2.12
CA TRP A 11 22.16 -61.53 -1.12
C TRP A 11 22.67 -60.09 -1.04
N SER A 12 22.73 -59.40 -2.17
CA SER A 12 23.25 -58.02 -2.22
C SER A 12 22.53 -57.21 -3.27
N GLY A 13 22.33 -55.92 -3.00
CA GLY A 13 21.74 -54.97 -3.92
C GLY A 13 22.49 -53.64 -3.82
N VAL A 14 22.99 -53.12 -4.94
CA VAL A 14 23.75 -51.86 -4.99
C VAL A 14 23.10 -50.92 -6.02
N PRO A 15 22.69 -49.70 -5.63
CA PRO A 15 22.21 -48.70 -6.57
C PRO A 15 23.37 -48.14 -7.40
N HIS A 16 23.09 -47.81 -8.67
CA HIS A 16 24.06 -47.13 -9.52
C HIS A 16 24.32 -45.71 -9.00
N PRO A 17 25.59 -45.24 -8.92
CA PRO A 17 25.94 -43.97 -8.27
C PRO A 17 25.32 -42.72 -8.91
N SER A 18 24.97 -42.77 -10.20
CA SER A 18 24.44 -41.62 -10.95
C SER A 18 23.16 -41.91 -11.74
N GLY A 19 22.57 -43.10 -11.61
CA GLY A 19 21.47 -43.53 -12.47
C GLY A 19 20.34 -44.21 -11.71
N ASN A 20 19.16 -44.25 -12.33
CA ASN A 20 18.00 -44.98 -11.80
C ASN A 20 18.11 -46.48 -12.09
N TYR A 21 19.24 -47.08 -11.72
CA TYR A 21 19.48 -48.51 -11.90
C TYR A 21 19.89 -49.15 -10.58
N VAL A 22 19.51 -50.41 -10.40
CA VAL A 22 19.91 -51.23 -9.26
C VAL A 22 20.46 -52.55 -9.77
N ALA A 23 21.67 -52.88 -9.33
CA ALA A 23 22.26 -54.19 -9.51
C ALA A 23 21.90 -55.07 -8.32
N ILE A 24 21.51 -56.32 -8.58
CA ILE A 24 21.14 -57.30 -7.57
C ILE A 24 21.95 -58.57 -7.82
N GLY A 25 22.51 -59.14 -6.75
CA GLY A 25 23.18 -60.45 -6.76
C GLY A 25 22.39 -61.47 -5.95
N CYS A 26 22.11 -62.60 -6.58
CA CYS A 26 21.32 -63.69 -6.00
C CYS A 26 22.20 -64.88 -5.59
N GLU A 27 21.68 -65.73 -4.71
CA GLU A 27 22.32 -66.93 -4.17
C GLU A 27 22.72 -67.94 -5.25
N ASP A 28 21.96 -68.03 -6.34
CA ASP A 28 22.21 -68.91 -7.48
C ASP A 28 23.35 -68.43 -8.40
N GLY A 29 24.02 -67.33 -8.03
CA GLY A 29 25.10 -66.71 -8.82
C GLY A 29 24.61 -65.80 -9.94
N THR A 30 23.30 -65.55 -10.06
CA THR A 30 22.77 -64.60 -11.05
C THR A 30 22.97 -63.16 -10.59
N LEU A 31 23.33 -62.31 -11.56
CA LEU A 31 23.41 -60.85 -11.39
C LEU A 31 22.36 -60.21 -12.30
N ALA A 32 21.46 -59.42 -11.72
CA ALA A 32 20.41 -58.73 -12.44
C ALA A 32 20.60 -57.21 -12.35
N TYR A 33 20.49 -56.51 -13.48
CA TYR A 33 20.60 -55.06 -13.55
C TYR A 33 19.25 -54.47 -13.98
N TYR A 34 18.54 -53.85 -13.04
CA TYR A 34 17.19 -53.33 -13.26
C TYR A 34 17.21 -51.82 -13.46
N GLN A 35 16.52 -51.33 -14.48
CA GLN A 35 16.17 -49.92 -14.61
C GLN A 35 14.90 -49.64 -13.81
N ILE A 36 14.97 -48.71 -12.86
CA ILE A 36 13.82 -48.27 -12.09
C ILE A 36 13.14 -47.12 -12.84
N ILE A 37 11.91 -47.39 -13.29
CA ILE A 37 11.05 -46.37 -13.91
C ILE A 37 10.03 -45.91 -12.87
N PHE A 38 10.12 -44.64 -12.48
CA PHE A 38 9.17 -44.03 -11.56
C PHE A 38 8.00 -43.43 -12.32
N ASN A 39 6.80 -43.93 -12.06
CA ASN A 39 5.59 -43.31 -12.58
C ASN A 39 5.41 -41.89 -12.02
N THR A 40 5.01 -40.96 -12.88
CA THR A 40 4.61 -39.61 -12.48
C THR A 40 3.28 -39.68 -11.73
N VAL A 41 3.27 -39.30 -10.46
CA VAL A 41 2.06 -39.26 -9.63
C VAL A 41 1.78 -37.81 -9.28
N HIS A 42 0.71 -37.27 -9.84
CA HIS A 42 0.30 -35.89 -9.64
C HIS A 42 -1.23 -35.75 -9.77
N GLY A 43 -1.75 -34.64 -9.27
CA GLY A 43 -3.13 -34.19 -9.45
C GLY A 43 -3.15 -32.68 -9.64
N LEU A 44 -4.01 -32.20 -10.54
CA LEU A 44 -4.19 -30.78 -10.80
C LEU A 44 -5.69 -30.46 -10.71
N PHE A 45 -6.04 -29.45 -9.91
CA PHE A 45 -7.37 -28.87 -9.92
C PHE A 45 -7.25 -27.35 -9.96
N LYS A 46 -7.71 -26.77 -11.07
CA LYS A 46 -7.52 -25.34 -11.39
C LYS A 46 -6.02 -24.97 -11.25
N GLU A 47 -5.68 -24.20 -10.23
CA GLU A 47 -4.34 -23.66 -9.99
C GLU A 47 -3.56 -24.43 -8.91
N ARG A 48 -4.18 -25.44 -8.29
CA ARG A 48 -3.56 -26.24 -7.23
C ARG A 48 -2.99 -27.52 -7.82
N TYR A 49 -1.67 -27.64 -7.77
CA TYR A 49 -0.92 -28.77 -8.27
C TYR A 49 -0.35 -29.57 -7.11
N ALA A 50 -0.75 -30.83 -6.98
CA ALA A 50 -0.21 -31.75 -6.00
C ALA A 50 0.63 -32.81 -6.71
N PHE A 51 1.86 -33.04 -6.26
CA PHE A 51 2.73 -34.05 -6.84
C PHE A 51 3.53 -34.78 -5.76
N ARG A 52 3.94 -36.00 -6.10
CA ARG A 52 4.75 -36.85 -5.23
C ARG A 52 6.22 -36.50 -5.36
N GLU A 53 6.85 -36.19 -4.23
CA GLU A 53 8.29 -35.97 -4.11
C GLU A 53 8.89 -37.08 -3.23
N ASN A 54 10.09 -37.57 -3.56
CA ASN A 54 10.80 -38.61 -2.80
C ASN A 54 9.97 -39.87 -2.51
N MET A 55 8.96 -40.19 -3.34
CA MET A 55 8.04 -41.32 -3.21
C MET A 55 7.10 -41.31 -1.99
N THR A 56 7.44 -40.60 -0.90
CA THR A 56 6.69 -40.60 0.38
C THR A 56 6.09 -39.26 0.77
N ASP A 57 6.53 -38.18 0.12
CA ASP A 57 6.11 -36.82 0.43
C ASP A 57 5.21 -36.27 -0.68
N ILE A 58 4.29 -35.41 -0.30
CA ILE A 58 3.43 -34.68 -1.23
C ILE A 58 3.78 -33.22 -1.13
N ILE A 59 4.09 -32.60 -2.26
CA ILE A 59 4.12 -31.15 -2.39
C ILE A 59 2.82 -30.71 -3.02
N ILE A 60 2.17 -29.73 -2.40
CA ILE A 60 1.04 -29.01 -2.97
C ILE A 60 1.55 -27.60 -3.25
N GLN A 61 1.51 -27.23 -4.52
CA GLN A 61 1.92 -25.93 -5.01
C GLN A 61 0.70 -25.18 -5.55
N HIS A 62 0.54 -23.93 -5.11
CA HIS A 62 -0.34 -22.99 -5.76
C HIS A 62 0.41 -22.37 -6.95
N LEU A 63 -0.05 -22.59 -8.18
CA LEU A 63 0.69 -22.20 -9.38
C LEU A 63 0.70 -20.68 -9.61
N ILE A 64 -0.29 -19.93 -9.10
CA ILE A 64 -0.29 -18.46 -9.22
C ILE A 64 0.55 -17.76 -8.15
N THR A 65 0.36 -18.10 -6.86
CA THR A 65 1.07 -17.46 -5.74
C THR A 65 2.44 -18.10 -5.44
N GLU A 66 2.76 -19.21 -6.11
CA GLU A 66 3.98 -20.01 -5.94
C GLU A 66 4.19 -20.59 -4.53
N GLN A 67 3.20 -20.48 -3.65
CA GLN A 67 3.25 -21.05 -2.31
C GLN A 67 3.28 -22.58 -2.38
N LYS A 68 4.12 -23.19 -1.54
CA LYS A 68 4.30 -24.64 -1.47
C LYS A 68 4.10 -25.14 -0.05
N VAL A 69 3.34 -26.22 0.08
CA VAL A 69 3.15 -26.95 1.34
C VAL A 69 3.55 -28.39 1.16
N ARG A 70 4.29 -28.93 2.13
CA ARG A 70 4.76 -30.32 2.14
C ARG A 70 4.00 -31.13 3.17
N ILE A 71 3.40 -32.24 2.74
CA ILE A 71 2.76 -33.23 3.61
C ILE A 71 3.61 -34.51 3.62
N LYS A 72 4.11 -34.89 4.79
CA LYS A 72 4.91 -36.11 4.99
C LYS A 72 3.99 -37.29 5.31
N CYS A 73 3.84 -38.23 4.38
CA CYS A 73 2.98 -39.39 4.57
C CYS A 73 3.70 -40.59 5.20
N ARG A 74 5.04 -40.62 5.16
CA ARG A 74 5.92 -41.69 5.71
C ARG A 74 5.67 -43.08 5.12
N ASP A 75 4.97 -43.16 4.00
CA ASP A 75 4.61 -44.40 3.31
C ASP A 75 4.54 -44.13 1.80
N LEU A 76 4.63 -45.18 0.98
CA LEU A 76 4.69 -45.07 -0.47
C LEU A 76 3.37 -44.52 -1.05
N ILE A 77 3.44 -43.37 -1.69
CA ILE A 77 2.27 -42.77 -2.33
C ILE A 77 2.07 -43.42 -3.71
N LYS A 78 0.96 -44.13 -3.90
CA LYS A 78 0.61 -44.78 -5.17
C LYS A 78 -0.09 -43.82 -6.14
N LYS A 79 -1.09 -43.08 -5.66
CA LYS A 79 -1.89 -42.12 -6.44
C LYS A 79 -2.28 -40.91 -5.58
N ILE A 80 -2.47 -39.77 -6.25
CA ILE A 80 -2.93 -38.52 -5.65
C ILE A 80 -4.09 -38.01 -6.49
N ALA A 81 -5.15 -37.53 -5.84
CA ALA A 81 -6.25 -36.83 -6.50
C ALA A 81 -6.60 -35.57 -5.70
N ILE A 82 -6.85 -34.47 -6.39
CA ILE A 82 -7.20 -33.19 -5.79
C ILE A 82 -8.48 -32.64 -6.43
N TYR A 83 -9.39 -32.12 -5.61
CA TYR A 83 -10.62 -31.48 -6.08
C TYR A 83 -11.11 -30.47 -5.04
N LYS A 84 -11.30 -29.22 -5.46
CA LYS A 84 -11.68 -28.10 -4.56
C LYS A 84 -10.78 -28.05 -3.30
N HIS A 85 -11.36 -28.34 -2.13
CA HIS A 85 -10.69 -28.34 -0.84
C HIS A 85 -10.29 -29.75 -0.35
N ARG A 86 -10.45 -30.78 -1.19
CA ARG A 86 -10.18 -32.20 -0.89
C ARG A 86 -8.91 -32.66 -1.57
N LEU A 87 -8.09 -33.43 -0.85
CA LEU A 87 -6.93 -34.14 -1.39
C LEU A 87 -6.99 -35.60 -0.93
N ALA A 88 -7.12 -36.52 -1.86
CA ALA A 88 -7.07 -37.96 -1.59
C ALA A 88 -5.68 -38.51 -1.92
N VAL A 89 -5.13 -39.28 -0.98
CA VAL A 89 -3.80 -39.89 -1.08
C VAL A 89 -3.94 -41.39 -0.88
N GLN A 90 -3.62 -42.16 -1.92
CA GLN A 90 -3.61 -43.61 -1.85
C GLN A 90 -2.24 -44.10 -1.39
N LEU A 91 -2.22 -44.75 -0.23
CA LEU A 91 -1.10 -45.51 0.29
C LEU A 91 -1.32 -47.00 0.01
N PRO A 92 -0.36 -47.91 0.29
CA PRO A 92 -0.49 -49.32 -0.04
C PRO A 92 -1.65 -50.02 0.69
N GLU A 93 -1.89 -49.67 1.95
CA GLU A 93 -2.87 -50.33 2.83
C GLU A 93 -4.08 -49.44 3.19
N ARG A 94 -4.06 -48.15 2.83
CA ARG A 94 -5.11 -47.19 3.20
C ARG A 94 -5.19 -45.99 2.27
N ILE A 95 -6.29 -45.27 2.32
CA ILE A 95 -6.46 -43.97 1.64
C ILE A 95 -6.69 -42.89 2.70
N ILE A 96 -5.93 -41.80 2.62
CA ILE A 96 -6.07 -40.64 3.52
C ILE A 96 -6.68 -39.48 2.75
N ILE A 97 -7.71 -38.88 3.31
CA ILE A 97 -8.39 -37.72 2.74
C ILE A 97 -8.05 -36.51 3.59
N TYR A 98 -7.39 -35.53 2.97
CA TYR A 98 -7.08 -34.24 3.57
C TYR A 98 -8.11 -33.19 3.15
N GLU A 99 -8.34 -32.23 4.05
CA GLU A 99 -9.24 -31.08 3.89
C GLU A 99 -8.48 -29.79 4.22
N LEU A 100 -8.77 -28.70 3.50
CA LEU A 100 -8.26 -27.37 3.84
C LEU A 100 -8.98 -26.76 5.05
N TYR A 101 -8.24 -26.07 5.93
CA TYR A 101 -8.75 -25.49 7.17
C TYR A 101 -9.76 -24.35 6.94
N SER A 102 -9.54 -23.54 5.91
CA SER A 102 -10.47 -22.47 5.48
C SER A 102 -11.00 -22.68 4.07
N ASN A 103 -12.12 -22.03 3.76
CA ASN A 103 -12.66 -21.92 2.41
C ASN A 103 -11.96 -20.84 1.57
N ASP A 104 -10.95 -20.15 2.12
CA ASP A 104 -10.23 -19.12 1.37
C ASP A 104 -9.40 -19.76 0.25
N SER A 105 -9.41 -19.11 -0.91
CA SER A 105 -8.72 -19.60 -2.11
C SER A 105 -7.20 -19.72 -1.92
N ASN A 106 -6.63 -18.88 -1.06
CA ASN A 106 -5.20 -18.75 -0.86
C ASN A 106 -4.66 -19.56 0.32
N ASP A 107 -5.53 -20.17 1.13
CA ASP A 107 -5.09 -21.03 2.21
C ASP A 107 -4.53 -22.34 1.66
N MET A 108 -3.47 -22.84 2.29
CA MET A 108 -2.74 -24.04 1.91
C MET A 108 -2.55 -25.00 3.09
N HIS A 109 -3.24 -24.77 4.22
CA HIS A 109 -3.17 -25.64 5.40
C HIS A 109 -4.11 -26.84 5.25
N TYR A 110 -3.54 -28.02 4.96
CA TYR A 110 -4.28 -29.27 4.85
C TYR A 110 -4.23 -30.06 6.17
N ARG A 111 -5.40 -30.49 6.67
CA ARG A 111 -5.55 -31.42 7.80
C ARG A 111 -6.10 -32.76 7.32
N ALA A 112 -5.72 -33.86 7.97
CA ALA A 112 -6.35 -35.15 7.69
C ALA A 112 -7.79 -35.15 8.22
N LYS A 113 -8.78 -35.36 7.35
CA LYS A 113 -10.20 -35.47 7.72
C LYS A 113 -10.57 -36.92 8.00
N GLU A 114 -10.36 -37.81 7.03
CA GLU A 114 -10.79 -39.21 7.09
C GLU A 114 -9.71 -40.17 6.60
N LYS A 115 -9.76 -41.42 7.08
CA LYS A 115 -8.81 -42.49 6.74
C LYS A 115 -9.58 -43.77 6.45
N ILE A 116 -9.54 -44.22 5.21
CA ILE A 116 -10.15 -45.48 4.78
C ILE A 116 -9.11 -46.59 4.92
N MET A 117 -9.30 -47.46 5.90
CA MET A 117 -8.39 -48.58 6.21
C MET A 117 -8.72 -49.81 5.36
N GLN A 118 -8.65 -49.67 4.03
CA GLN A 118 -8.88 -50.75 3.07
C GLN A 118 -7.80 -50.74 2.00
N ARG A 119 -7.28 -51.92 1.65
CA ARG A 119 -6.39 -52.09 0.51
C ARG A 119 -7.22 -52.04 -0.78
N ILE A 120 -7.10 -50.92 -1.49
CA ILE A 120 -7.82 -50.67 -2.74
C ILE A 120 -6.79 -50.55 -3.86
N GLU A 121 -6.93 -51.37 -4.90
CA GLU A 121 -6.14 -51.27 -6.13
C GLU A 121 -6.96 -50.56 -7.20
N CYS A 122 -6.35 -49.56 -7.85
CA CYS A 122 -7.02 -48.74 -8.86
C CYS A 122 -6.05 -48.25 -9.93
N SER A 123 -6.55 -48.14 -11.16
CA SER A 123 -5.81 -47.58 -12.29
C SER A 123 -5.82 -46.04 -12.23
N LEU A 124 -7.01 -45.47 -11.98
CA LEU A 124 -7.26 -44.04 -11.81
C LEU A 124 -8.00 -43.80 -10.49
N LEU A 125 -7.65 -42.70 -9.83
CA LEU A 125 -8.25 -42.25 -8.58
C LEU A 125 -8.78 -40.84 -8.79
N VAL A 126 -10.04 -40.61 -8.44
CA VAL A 126 -10.68 -39.29 -8.50
C VAL A 126 -11.35 -39.01 -7.17
N VAL A 127 -11.22 -37.78 -6.69
CA VAL A 127 -11.90 -37.33 -5.47
C VAL A 127 -12.95 -36.29 -5.85
N CYS A 128 -14.14 -36.42 -5.27
CA CYS A 128 -15.25 -35.47 -5.35
C CYS A 128 -15.45 -34.81 -3.98
N SER A 129 -16.56 -34.07 -3.77
CA SER A 129 -16.77 -33.36 -2.50
C SER A 129 -16.95 -34.32 -1.33
N ASP A 130 -17.74 -35.40 -1.55
CA ASP A 130 -18.13 -36.40 -0.53
C ASP A 130 -17.84 -37.86 -0.92
N HIS A 131 -17.44 -38.08 -2.19
CA HIS A 131 -17.21 -39.42 -2.74
C HIS A 131 -15.78 -39.55 -3.28
N LEU A 132 -15.23 -40.75 -3.12
CA LEU A 132 -14.03 -41.21 -3.78
C LEU A 132 -14.43 -42.13 -4.93
N VAL A 133 -13.93 -41.83 -6.12
CA VAL A 133 -14.24 -42.58 -7.33
C VAL A 133 -13.01 -43.36 -7.77
N ILE A 134 -13.19 -44.66 -7.86
CA ILE A 134 -12.14 -45.65 -8.06
C ILE A 134 -12.37 -46.31 -9.40
N CYS A 135 -11.38 -46.22 -10.28
CA CYS A 135 -11.41 -46.90 -11.57
C CYS A 135 -10.56 -48.17 -11.52
N GLN A 136 -11.15 -49.28 -11.96
CA GLN A 136 -10.50 -50.57 -12.17
C GLN A 136 -10.76 -51.01 -13.61
N ASP A 137 -9.84 -50.63 -14.50
CA ASP A 137 -9.89 -50.98 -15.92
C ASP A 137 -11.19 -50.55 -16.65
N LYS A 138 -12.21 -51.41 -16.66
CA LYS A 138 -13.52 -51.17 -17.28
C LYS A 138 -14.61 -50.77 -16.27
N LYS A 139 -14.32 -50.91 -14.98
CA LYS A 139 -15.26 -50.69 -13.89
C LYS A 139 -14.97 -49.35 -13.22
N LEU A 140 -16.01 -48.57 -13.00
CA LEU A 140 -15.95 -47.33 -12.22
C LEU A 140 -16.81 -47.51 -10.97
N GLN A 141 -16.25 -47.26 -9.79
CA GLN A 141 -16.95 -47.42 -8.51
C GLN A 141 -16.93 -46.10 -7.74
N SER A 142 -18.08 -45.69 -7.21
CA SER A 142 -18.21 -44.59 -6.26
C SER A 142 -18.22 -45.17 -4.84
N MET A 143 -17.45 -44.55 -3.94
CA MET A 143 -17.33 -44.93 -2.55
C MET A 143 -17.43 -43.67 -1.69
N THR A 144 -18.13 -43.75 -0.56
CA THR A 144 -18.15 -42.65 0.42
C THR A 144 -16.80 -42.58 1.15
N PHE A 145 -16.55 -41.48 1.87
CA PHE A 145 -15.32 -41.34 2.66
C PHE A 145 -15.26 -42.27 3.88
N GLU A 146 -16.41 -42.81 4.31
CA GLU A 146 -16.53 -43.86 5.33
C GLU A 146 -16.04 -45.22 4.81
N GLY A 147 -15.83 -45.36 3.50
CA GLY A 147 -15.39 -46.60 2.85
C GLY A 147 -16.52 -47.54 2.45
N SER A 148 -17.77 -47.08 2.46
CA SER A 148 -18.92 -47.82 1.93
C SER A 148 -19.06 -47.60 0.41
N ARG A 149 -19.25 -48.68 -0.34
CA ARG A 149 -19.46 -48.62 -1.79
C ARG A 149 -20.88 -48.17 -2.07
N ASP A 150 -21.03 -47.11 -2.86
CA ASP A 150 -22.33 -46.55 -3.22
C ASP A 150 -22.81 -47.10 -4.58
N LYS A 151 -22.04 -46.89 -5.64
CA LYS A 151 -22.45 -47.24 -7.03
C LYS A 151 -21.31 -47.85 -7.84
N GLU A 152 -21.65 -48.71 -8.80
CA GLU A 152 -20.72 -49.32 -9.76
C GLU A 152 -21.27 -49.19 -11.19
N TRP A 153 -20.42 -48.73 -12.11
CA TRP A 153 -20.69 -48.66 -13.54
C TRP A 153 -19.69 -49.52 -14.29
N ASN A 154 -20.18 -50.37 -15.20
CA ASN A 154 -19.35 -51.25 -16.02
C ASN A 154 -19.43 -50.82 -17.48
N PHE A 155 -18.26 -50.54 -18.07
CA PHE A 155 -18.15 -50.09 -19.46
C PHE A 155 -17.63 -51.19 -20.38
N THR A 156 -17.84 -51.02 -21.68
CA THR A 156 -17.46 -51.99 -22.71
C THR A 156 -15.94 -52.10 -22.92
N SER A 157 -15.21 -51.00 -22.66
CA SER A 157 -13.78 -50.86 -22.89
C SER A 157 -13.07 -50.21 -21.71
N PHE A 158 -11.73 -50.27 -21.70
CA PHE A 158 -10.90 -49.69 -20.65
C PHE A 158 -11.06 -48.16 -20.61
N ILE A 159 -11.24 -47.62 -19.41
CA ILE A 159 -11.27 -46.18 -19.15
C ILE A 159 -9.82 -45.69 -19.12
N ARG A 160 -9.46 -44.81 -20.05
CA ARG A 160 -8.11 -44.23 -20.17
C ARG A 160 -7.96 -42.90 -19.48
N TYR A 161 -9.03 -42.10 -19.45
CA TYR A 161 -9.00 -40.76 -18.93
C TYR A 161 -10.29 -40.43 -18.19
N ILE A 162 -10.18 -39.70 -17.08
CA ILE A 162 -11.31 -39.23 -16.28
C ILE A 162 -11.09 -37.77 -15.94
N LYS A 163 -12.07 -36.92 -16.25
CA LYS A 163 -12.10 -35.52 -15.83
C LYS A 163 -13.33 -35.27 -14.94
N ASN A 164 -13.13 -34.60 -13.83
CA ASN A 164 -14.24 -34.11 -13.02
C ASN A 164 -14.83 -32.85 -13.68
N ALA A 165 -16.10 -32.93 -14.11
CA ALA A 165 -16.86 -31.82 -14.72
C ALA A 165 -17.60 -30.97 -13.67
N GLY A 166 -17.44 -31.30 -12.38
CA GLY A 166 -18.01 -30.57 -11.25
C GLY A 166 -19.49 -30.86 -11.01
N GLY A 167 -20.12 -30.07 -10.16
CA GLY A 167 -21.53 -30.22 -9.79
C GLY A 167 -21.78 -29.92 -8.32
N PRO A 168 -23.04 -30.05 -7.85
CA PRO A 168 -23.36 -29.99 -6.44
C PRO A 168 -22.65 -31.13 -5.68
N PRO A 169 -22.31 -30.93 -4.40
CA PRO A 169 -21.66 -31.96 -3.58
C PRO A 169 -22.53 -33.23 -3.54
N GLY A 170 -21.92 -34.38 -3.87
CA GLY A 170 -22.59 -35.67 -3.92
C GLY A 170 -23.31 -35.97 -5.25
N ARG A 171 -23.39 -35.01 -6.17
CA ARG A 171 -24.02 -35.16 -7.51
C ARG A 171 -23.09 -34.67 -8.62
N GLU A 172 -21.79 -34.79 -8.41
CA GLU A 172 -20.81 -34.35 -9.41
C GLU A 172 -20.87 -35.20 -10.69
N ALA A 173 -20.57 -34.55 -11.81
CA ALA A 173 -20.44 -35.17 -13.12
C ALA A 173 -18.98 -35.49 -13.43
N LEU A 174 -18.73 -36.65 -14.01
CA LEU A 174 -17.43 -37.12 -14.47
C LEU A 174 -17.51 -37.43 -15.97
N ILE A 175 -16.51 -37.00 -16.72
CA ILE A 175 -16.36 -37.33 -18.13
C ILE A 175 -15.27 -38.38 -18.30
N LEU A 176 -15.62 -39.48 -18.96
CA LEU A 176 -14.79 -40.64 -19.17
C LEU A 176 -14.41 -40.77 -20.65
N GLY A 177 -13.12 -40.97 -20.91
CA GLY A 177 -12.61 -41.33 -22.23
C GLY A 177 -12.20 -42.80 -22.27
N LEU A 178 -12.84 -43.58 -23.14
CA LEU A 178 -12.58 -45.02 -23.28
C LEU A 178 -11.61 -45.32 -24.43
N LYS A 179 -10.94 -46.48 -24.35
CA LYS A 179 -10.02 -46.98 -25.40
C LYS A 179 -10.73 -47.28 -26.73
N ASN A 180 -12.05 -47.46 -26.75
CA ASN A 180 -12.83 -47.69 -27.97
C ASN A 180 -13.33 -46.39 -28.65
N GLY A 181 -12.86 -45.22 -28.19
CA GLY A 181 -13.25 -43.93 -28.75
C GLY A 181 -14.57 -43.36 -28.23
N GLN A 182 -15.22 -43.98 -27.24
CA GLN A 182 -16.44 -43.44 -26.65
C GLN A 182 -16.15 -42.48 -25.50
N VAL A 183 -16.86 -41.36 -25.47
CA VAL A 183 -16.89 -40.42 -24.35
C VAL A 183 -18.21 -40.54 -23.61
N TRP A 184 -18.16 -40.85 -22.32
CA TRP A 184 -19.33 -40.99 -21.45
C TRP A 184 -19.33 -39.93 -20.35
N GLU A 185 -20.50 -39.39 -20.03
CA GLU A 185 -20.75 -38.56 -18.85
C GLU A 185 -21.46 -39.40 -17.78
N VAL A 186 -20.90 -39.44 -16.58
CA VAL A 186 -21.44 -40.16 -15.42
C VAL A 186 -21.73 -39.16 -14.33
N HIS A 187 -22.94 -39.17 -13.79
CA HIS A 187 -23.27 -38.39 -12.62
C HIS A 187 -23.26 -39.30 -11.39
N LEU A 188 -22.70 -38.83 -10.27
CA LEU A 188 -22.64 -39.63 -9.05
C LEU A 188 -24.02 -39.94 -8.45
N ASP A 189 -25.05 -39.14 -8.75
CA ASP A 189 -26.42 -39.41 -8.32
C ASP A 189 -27.14 -40.42 -9.22
N ASN A 190 -26.71 -40.60 -10.47
CA ASN A 190 -27.40 -41.39 -11.48
C ASN A 190 -26.69 -42.72 -11.80
N LEU A 191 -27.46 -43.81 -11.89
CA LEU A 191 -26.95 -45.12 -12.30
C LEU A 191 -26.73 -45.23 -13.81
N HIS A 192 -27.39 -44.40 -14.62
CA HIS A 192 -27.32 -44.47 -16.08
C HIS A 192 -26.32 -43.45 -16.64
N PRO A 193 -25.17 -43.90 -17.19
CA PRO A 193 -24.22 -43.01 -17.84
C PRO A 193 -24.77 -42.56 -19.20
N LEU A 194 -24.41 -41.34 -19.61
CA LEU A 194 -24.85 -40.73 -20.88
C LEU A 194 -23.71 -40.77 -21.91
N LEU A 195 -23.93 -41.34 -23.09
CA LEU A 195 -22.95 -41.28 -24.17
C LEU A 195 -22.98 -39.88 -24.81
N LYS A 196 -21.85 -39.20 -24.86
CA LYS A 196 -21.72 -37.86 -25.46
C LYS A 196 -21.28 -37.91 -26.91
N VAL A 197 -20.13 -38.52 -27.15
CA VAL A 197 -19.48 -38.55 -28.47
C VAL A 197 -18.83 -39.92 -28.68
N LYS A 198 -18.79 -40.35 -29.94
CA LYS A 198 -18.03 -41.52 -30.36
C LYS A 198 -17.08 -41.12 -31.49
N ILE A 199 -15.79 -41.31 -31.26
CA ILE A 199 -14.72 -41.18 -32.25
C ILE A 199 -14.20 -42.56 -32.67
N ASN A 200 -13.42 -42.62 -33.74
CA ASN A 200 -12.92 -43.88 -34.30
C ASN A 200 -11.69 -44.43 -33.56
N ASN A 201 -10.88 -43.54 -32.98
CA ASN A 201 -9.60 -43.88 -32.36
C ASN A 201 -9.69 -43.89 -30.82
N PRO A 202 -8.77 -44.57 -30.13
CA PRO A 202 -8.70 -44.52 -28.67
C PRO A 202 -8.49 -43.10 -28.14
N ILE A 203 -9.17 -42.76 -27.05
CA ILE A 203 -9.05 -41.45 -26.42
C ILE A 203 -7.76 -41.39 -25.58
N ARG A 204 -6.98 -40.33 -25.79
CA ARG A 204 -5.76 -40.03 -25.05
C ARG A 204 -6.05 -39.10 -23.87
N CYS A 205 -6.69 -37.97 -24.14
CA CYS A 205 -7.14 -37.01 -23.13
C CYS A 205 -8.35 -36.23 -23.63
N LEU A 206 -9.06 -35.59 -22.70
CA LEU A 206 -10.21 -34.75 -23.00
C LEU A 206 -10.28 -33.59 -22.01
N ASP A 207 -10.97 -32.52 -22.40
CA ASP A 207 -11.30 -31.42 -21.52
C ASP A 207 -12.66 -30.80 -21.88
N LEU A 208 -13.27 -30.12 -20.92
CA LEU A 208 -14.61 -29.55 -21.05
C LEU A 208 -14.60 -28.09 -20.60
N THR A 209 -15.38 -27.24 -21.27
CA THR A 209 -15.61 -25.86 -20.80
C THR A 209 -16.39 -25.84 -19.49
N TRP A 210 -16.27 -24.75 -18.74
CA TRP A 210 -16.96 -24.57 -17.46
C TRP A 210 -18.49 -24.58 -17.60
N SER A 211 -19.03 -23.93 -18.64
CA SER A 211 -20.44 -24.00 -19.06
C SER A 211 -20.92 -25.38 -19.52
N ARG A 212 -20.00 -26.32 -19.75
CA ARG A 212 -20.27 -27.66 -20.31
C ARG A 212 -20.84 -27.64 -21.73
N GLU A 213 -20.60 -26.58 -22.48
CA GLU A 213 -21.06 -26.46 -23.87
C GLU A 213 -20.10 -27.08 -24.89
N LYS A 214 -18.79 -27.03 -24.65
CA LYS A 214 -17.77 -27.53 -25.60
C LYS A 214 -16.92 -28.61 -24.97
N LEU A 215 -16.72 -29.69 -25.71
CA LEU A 215 -15.93 -30.86 -25.33
C LEU A 215 -14.78 -31.03 -26.33
N ALA A 216 -13.53 -30.95 -25.85
CA ALA A 216 -12.35 -31.24 -26.64
C ALA A 216 -11.89 -32.67 -26.36
N VAL A 217 -11.66 -33.44 -27.42
CA VAL A 217 -11.20 -34.83 -27.35
C VAL A 217 -9.95 -34.97 -28.21
N VAL A 218 -8.88 -35.50 -27.62
CA VAL A 218 -7.63 -35.81 -28.33
C VAL A 218 -7.52 -37.33 -28.43
N ASP A 219 -7.30 -37.81 -29.64
CA ASP A 219 -7.12 -39.22 -29.92
C ASP A 219 -5.65 -39.67 -29.94
N ASP A 220 -5.42 -40.98 -29.96
CA ASP A 220 -4.07 -41.56 -30.05
C ASP A 220 -3.35 -41.24 -31.38
N SER A 221 -4.08 -40.83 -32.42
CA SER A 221 -3.49 -40.43 -33.71
C SER A 221 -2.95 -39.00 -33.71
N GLY A 222 -3.16 -38.26 -32.62
CA GLY A 222 -2.70 -36.89 -32.45
C GLY A 222 -3.65 -35.86 -33.03
N ILE A 223 -4.95 -36.18 -33.19
CA ILE A 223 -5.95 -35.23 -33.67
C ILE A 223 -6.79 -34.75 -32.49
N CYS A 224 -6.89 -33.43 -32.34
CA CYS A 224 -7.81 -32.78 -31.41
C CYS A 224 -9.11 -32.41 -32.12
N GLN A 225 -10.23 -32.92 -31.64
CA GLN A 225 -11.56 -32.64 -32.15
C GLN A 225 -12.40 -31.95 -31.08
N VAL A 226 -12.99 -30.80 -31.41
CA VAL A 226 -13.84 -30.04 -30.50
C VAL A 226 -15.30 -30.19 -30.92
N PHE A 227 -16.13 -30.67 -30.01
CA PHE A 227 -17.55 -30.93 -30.21
C PHE A 227 -18.42 -30.00 -29.36
N ASN A 228 -19.63 -29.74 -29.82
CA ASN A 228 -20.71 -29.26 -28.95
C ASN A 228 -21.16 -30.43 -28.06
N ALA A 229 -21.13 -30.24 -26.74
CA ALA A 229 -21.43 -31.28 -25.75
C ALA A 229 -22.95 -31.56 -25.58
N GLN A 230 -23.82 -30.69 -26.10
CA GLN A 230 -25.27 -30.90 -26.10
C GLN A 230 -25.69 -31.77 -27.29
N ASP A 231 -25.27 -31.37 -28.50
CA ASP A 231 -25.72 -32.00 -29.75
C ASP A 231 -24.75 -33.06 -30.29
N GLY A 232 -23.51 -33.10 -29.78
CA GLY A 232 -22.45 -33.98 -30.28
C GLY A 232 -21.89 -33.56 -31.65
N SER A 233 -22.24 -32.36 -32.15
CA SER A 233 -21.77 -31.87 -33.44
C SER A 233 -20.31 -31.42 -33.40
N LEU A 234 -19.53 -31.75 -34.43
CA LEU A 234 -18.13 -31.34 -34.55
C LEU A 234 -18.05 -29.85 -34.93
N LEU A 235 -17.31 -29.06 -34.15
CA LEU A 235 -17.09 -27.63 -34.41
C LEU A 235 -15.85 -27.41 -35.28
N TYR A 236 -14.70 -27.95 -34.86
CA TYR A 236 -13.45 -27.89 -35.60
C TYR A 236 -12.48 -28.99 -35.14
N GLN A 237 -11.42 -29.20 -35.92
CA GLN A 237 -10.35 -30.15 -35.62
C GLN A 237 -8.96 -29.52 -35.87
N GLU A 238 -7.98 -29.94 -35.08
CA GLU A 238 -6.58 -29.53 -35.19
C GLU A 238 -5.67 -30.76 -35.18
N PRO A 239 -4.73 -30.91 -36.14
CA PRO A 239 -3.77 -32.00 -36.17
C PRO A 239 -2.57 -31.74 -35.23
N ASP A 240 -1.75 -32.77 -35.04
CA ASP A 240 -0.49 -32.73 -34.29
C ASP A 240 -0.64 -32.29 -32.81
N VAL A 241 -1.68 -32.79 -32.13
CA VAL A 241 -1.99 -32.46 -30.73
C VAL A 241 -1.83 -33.67 -29.82
N ASN A 242 -1.09 -33.50 -28.72
CA ASN A 242 -0.89 -34.52 -27.70
C ASN A 242 -1.71 -34.29 -26.43
N SER A 243 -1.98 -33.03 -26.08
CA SER A 243 -2.83 -32.66 -24.94
C SER A 243 -3.52 -31.32 -25.14
N VAL A 244 -4.62 -31.11 -24.41
CA VAL A 244 -5.52 -29.97 -24.56
C VAL A 244 -6.02 -29.50 -23.20
N ALA A 245 -6.23 -28.18 -23.06
CA ALA A 245 -6.90 -27.57 -21.92
C ALA A 245 -7.69 -26.31 -22.33
N PHE A 246 -8.92 -26.18 -21.85
CA PHE A 246 -9.69 -24.94 -21.95
C PHE A 246 -9.28 -23.93 -20.88
N ASN A 247 -9.43 -22.64 -21.19
CA ASN A 247 -9.20 -21.59 -20.21
C ASN A 247 -10.33 -21.55 -19.17
N ILE A 248 -9.95 -21.46 -17.90
CA ILE A 248 -10.89 -21.41 -16.78
C ILE A 248 -11.66 -20.08 -16.74
N HIS A 249 -11.06 -18.98 -17.20
CA HIS A 249 -11.66 -17.64 -17.16
C HIS A 249 -12.35 -17.22 -18.46
N TYR A 250 -11.97 -17.82 -19.60
CA TYR A 250 -12.52 -17.45 -20.91
C TYR A 250 -12.74 -18.67 -21.80
N GLU A 251 -13.98 -19.14 -21.87
CA GLU A 251 -14.33 -20.46 -22.42
C GLU A 251 -13.97 -20.67 -23.90
N ASP A 252 -13.91 -19.59 -24.68
CA ASP A 252 -13.58 -19.65 -26.11
C ASP A 252 -12.07 -19.76 -26.39
N MET A 253 -11.24 -19.73 -25.35
CA MET A 253 -9.80 -19.91 -25.47
C MET A 253 -9.41 -21.33 -25.08
N ILE A 254 -8.67 -21.98 -25.98
CA ILE A 254 -8.15 -23.32 -25.81
C ILE A 254 -6.64 -23.33 -26.06
N ALA A 255 -5.91 -24.05 -25.23
CA ALA A 255 -4.49 -24.33 -25.43
C ALA A 255 -4.30 -25.81 -25.73
N PHE A 256 -3.48 -26.10 -26.73
CA PHE A 256 -3.10 -27.46 -27.08
C PHE A 256 -1.60 -27.54 -27.33
N SER A 257 -0.98 -28.64 -26.91
CA SER A 257 0.44 -28.88 -27.13
C SER A 257 0.69 -30.10 -27.99
N GLY A 258 1.66 -29.98 -28.89
CA GLY A 258 2.16 -31.07 -29.72
C GLY A 258 3.37 -30.63 -30.53
N ASN A 259 4.18 -31.59 -30.98
CA ASN A 259 5.43 -31.36 -31.70
C ASN A 259 6.37 -30.33 -31.03
N ASN A 260 6.52 -30.40 -29.69
CA ASN A 260 7.30 -29.45 -28.88
C ASN A 260 6.89 -27.97 -29.09
N SER A 261 5.61 -27.75 -29.37
CA SER A 261 5.02 -26.42 -29.45
C SER A 261 3.73 -26.36 -28.66
N LEU A 262 3.51 -25.20 -28.05
CA LEU A 262 2.24 -24.80 -27.46
C LEU A 262 1.50 -23.93 -28.47
N SER A 263 0.26 -24.29 -28.76
CA SER A 263 -0.63 -23.52 -29.62
C SER A 263 -1.82 -23.01 -28.82
N ILE A 264 -2.19 -21.76 -29.01
CA ILE A 264 -3.36 -21.14 -28.40
C ILE A 264 -4.31 -20.76 -29.52
N LYS A 265 -5.54 -21.21 -29.40
CA LYS A 265 -6.61 -20.85 -30.32
C LYS A 265 -7.73 -20.16 -29.55
N VAL A 266 -8.22 -19.09 -30.14
CA VAL A 266 -9.35 -18.34 -29.61
C VAL A 266 -10.46 -18.41 -30.65
N SER A 267 -11.61 -18.96 -30.24
CA SER A 267 -12.76 -19.15 -31.12
C SER A 267 -12.34 -19.85 -32.43
N ASN A 268 -12.74 -19.30 -33.58
CA ASN A 268 -12.44 -19.80 -34.92
C ASN A 268 -11.22 -19.11 -35.56
N PHE A 269 -10.35 -18.46 -34.77
CA PHE A 269 -9.17 -17.79 -35.31
C PHE A 269 -8.00 -18.75 -35.55
N SER A 270 -6.98 -18.26 -36.27
CA SER A 270 -5.77 -19.02 -36.49
C SER A 270 -5.01 -19.21 -35.16
N PRO A 271 -4.49 -20.41 -34.90
CA PRO A 271 -3.77 -20.68 -33.66
C PRO A 271 -2.42 -19.97 -33.64
N PHE A 272 -2.11 -19.29 -32.54
CA PHE A 272 -0.79 -18.74 -32.26
C PHE A 272 0.11 -19.85 -31.69
N ARG A 273 1.32 -20.03 -32.21
CA ARG A 273 2.24 -21.11 -31.82
C ARG A 273 3.52 -20.58 -31.17
N GLN A 274 3.92 -21.19 -30.07
CA GLN A 274 5.16 -20.92 -29.35
C GLN A 274 5.91 -22.23 -29.10
N LYS A 275 7.25 -22.22 -29.23
CA LYS A 275 8.06 -23.42 -28.95
C LYS A 275 8.15 -23.66 -27.45
N VAL A 276 7.54 -24.74 -26.99
CA VAL A 276 7.49 -25.13 -25.58
C VAL A 276 7.52 -26.64 -25.55
N VAL A 277 8.49 -27.21 -24.86
CA VAL A 277 8.51 -28.65 -24.58
C VAL A 277 7.51 -28.90 -23.46
N GLY A 278 6.64 -29.89 -23.62
CA GLY A 278 5.69 -30.27 -22.57
C GLY A 278 4.30 -30.66 -23.01
N PHE A 279 3.52 -31.14 -22.05
CA PHE A 279 2.08 -31.34 -22.17
C PHE A 279 1.34 -30.24 -21.42
N VAL A 280 0.45 -29.52 -22.09
CA VAL A 280 -0.50 -28.62 -21.41
C VAL A 280 -1.46 -29.45 -20.59
N VAL A 281 -1.59 -29.09 -19.32
CA VAL A 281 -2.51 -29.73 -18.36
C VAL A 281 -3.56 -28.76 -17.82
N GLY A 282 -3.36 -27.45 -18.00
CA GLY A 282 -4.32 -26.43 -17.58
C GLY A 282 -4.01 -25.06 -18.17
N LEU A 283 -5.01 -24.19 -18.15
CA LEU A 283 -4.93 -22.82 -18.62
C LEU A 283 -5.79 -21.93 -17.71
N SER A 284 -5.16 -20.95 -17.05
CA SER A 284 -5.83 -19.97 -16.19
C SER A 284 -5.47 -18.56 -16.65
N GLY A 285 -6.39 -17.89 -17.35
CA GLY A 285 -6.19 -16.52 -17.83
C GLY A 285 -5.05 -16.45 -18.84
N SER A 286 -4.02 -15.65 -18.55
CA SER A 286 -2.80 -15.57 -19.36
C SER A 286 -1.75 -16.66 -19.03
N LYS A 287 -1.97 -17.52 -18.03
CA LYS A 287 -0.99 -18.52 -17.59
C LYS A 287 -1.35 -19.92 -18.07
N ALA A 288 -0.49 -20.49 -18.90
CA ALA A 288 -0.55 -21.89 -19.31
C ALA A 288 0.32 -22.76 -18.41
N PHE A 289 -0.22 -23.93 -18.05
CA PHE A 289 0.39 -24.89 -17.13
C PHE A 289 0.89 -26.09 -17.93
N CYS A 290 2.21 -26.23 -18.07
CA CYS A 290 2.84 -27.24 -18.91
C CYS A 290 3.69 -28.22 -18.07
N LEU A 291 3.42 -29.52 -18.22
CA LEU A 291 4.09 -30.60 -17.52
C LEU A 291 5.20 -31.22 -18.38
N ASN A 292 6.43 -31.18 -17.87
CA ASN A 292 7.63 -31.71 -18.52
C ASN A 292 8.21 -32.83 -17.66
N GLY A 293 7.80 -34.08 -17.92
CA GLY A 293 8.17 -35.20 -17.06
C GLY A 293 7.63 -35.01 -15.64
N GLN A 294 8.51 -34.68 -14.68
CA GLN A 294 8.15 -34.42 -13.28
C GLN A 294 8.10 -32.93 -12.93
N THR A 295 8.58 -32.04 -13.80
CA THR A 295 8.64 -30.61 -13.52
C THR A 295 7.44 -29.88 -14.11
N MET A 296 6.82 -29.04 -13.30
CA MET A 296 5.71 -28.17 -13.70
C MET A 296 6.27 -26.80 -14.12
N SER A 297 5.95 -26.38 -15.33
CA SER A 297 6.32 -25.06 -15.86
C SER A 297 5.08 -24.19 -16.04
N ILE A 298 5.21 -22.92 -15.69
CA ILE A 298 4.18 -21.90 -15.88
C ILE A 298 4.67 -20.99 -16.99
N LEU A 299 3.86 -20.85 -18.04
CA LEU A 299 4.18 -20.01 -19.17
C LEU A 299 3.15 -18.90 -19.29
N GLU A 300 3.62 -17.67 -19.31
CA GLU A 300 2.78 -16.52 -19.61
C GLU A 300 2.59 -16.38 -21.11
N LEU A 301 1.33 -16.29 -21.52
CA LEU A 301 0.92 -16.27 -22.91
C LEU A 301 0.76 -14.84 -23.39
N PRO A 302 1.35 -14.47 -24.54
CA PRO A 302 1.13 -13.16 -25.14
C PRO A 302 -0.28 -13.10 -25.72
N LEU A 303 -1.19 -12.40 -25.05
CA LEU A 303 -2.60 -12.28 -25.45
C LEU A 303 -2.87 -11.13 -26.43
N SER A 304 -1.85 -10.34 -26.79
CA SER A 304 -1.99 -9.23 -27.74
C SER A 304 -2.45 -9.71 -29.12
N ALA A 305 -1.90 -10.81 -29.64
CA ALA A 305 -2.28 -11.32 -30.97
C ALA A 305 -3.77 -11.73 -31.06
N PRO A 306 -4.32 -12.54 -30.14
CA PRO A 306 -5.76 -12.80 -30.10
C PRO A 306 -6.62 -11.54 -29.91
N MET A 307 -6.14 -10.55 -29.15
CA MET A 307 -6.84 -9.28 -28.98
C MET A 307 -6.95 -8.51 -30.31
N TYR A 308 -5.84 -8.35 -31.04
CA TYR A 308 -5.86 -7.68 -32.35
C TYR A 308 -6.75 -8.39 -33.37
N GLN A 309 -6.79 -9.73 -33.36
CA GLN A 309 -7.71 -10.49 -34.21
C GLN A 309 -9.19 -10.15 -33.94
N TYR A 310 -9.56 -9.86 -32.69
CA TYR A 310 -10.91 -9.38 -32.36
C TYR A 310 -11.14 -7.93 -32.76
N ILE A 311 -10.13 -7.06 -32.60
CA ILE A 311 -10.20 -5.65 -33.02
C ILE A 311 -10.41 -5.56 -34.53
N ASP A 312 -9.69 -6.34 -35.33
CA ASP A 312 -9.83 -6.39 -36.79
C ASP A 312 -11.24 -6.79 -37.24
N ARG A 313 -11.91 -7.63 -36.45
CA ARG A 313 -13.30 -8.06 -36.68
C ARG A 313 -14.34 -7.14 -36.04
N LYS A 314 -13.93 -6.03 -35.42
CA LYS A 314 -14.77 -5.06 -34.69
C LYS A 314 -15.54 -5.65 -33.51
N MET A 315 -15.00 -6.71 -32.91
CA MET A 315 -15.58 -7.40 -31.75
C MET A 315 -14.95 -6.88 -30.45
N TYR A 316 -15.29 -5.64 -30.09
CA TYR A 316 -14.61 -4.91 -29.00
C TYR A 316 -14.89 -5.47 -27.60
N ARG A 317 -16.07 -6.04 -27.37
CA ARG A 317 -16.43 -6.61 -26.06
C ARG A 317 -15.60 -7.86 -25.75
N GLU A 318 -15.38 -8.69 -26.76
CA GLU A 318 -14.55 -9.89 -26.68
C GLU A 318 -13.07 -9.51 -26.58
N ALA A 319 -12.62 -8.51 -27.34
CA ALA A 319 -11.27 -7.96 -27.21
C ALA A 319 -11.01 -7.43 -25.79
N TYR A 320 -11.96 -6.71 -25.20
CA TYR A 320 -11.90 -6.25 -23.81
C TYR A 320 -11.81 -7.40 -22.80
N ARG A 321 -12.58 -8.48 -23.00
CA ARG A 321 -12.51 -9.67 -22.13
C ARG A 321 -11.13 -10.32 -22.20
N ILE A 322 -10.51 -10.41 -23.37
CA ILE A 322 -9.14 -10.90 -23.51
C ILE A 322 -8.14 -9.94 -22.87
N ALA A 323 -8.30 -8.63 -23.09
CA ALA A 323 -7.43 -7.62 -22.49
C ALA A 323 -7.43 -7.72 -20.95
N CYS A 324 -8.59 -7.98 -20.35
CA CYS A 324 -8.74 -8.22 -18.91
C CYS A 324 -7.93 -9.42 -18.37
N LEU A 325 -7.58 -10.40 -19.21
CA LEU A 325 -6.79 -11.56 -18.80
C LEU A 325 -5.29 -11.24 -18.64
N GLY A 326 -4.83 -10.15 -19.27
CA GLY A 326 -3.44 -9.68 -19.21
C GLY A 326 -2.89 -9.33 -20.58
N VAL A 327 -2.94 -8.04 -20.91
CA VAL A 327 -2.25 -7.42 -22.07
C VAL A 327 -1.48 -6.19 -21.60
N THR A 328 -0.61 -5.66 -22.46
CA THR A 328 0.23 -4.50 -22.10
C THR A 328 -0.58 -3.20 -22.04
N ASN A 329 -0.04 -2.16 -21.41
CA ASN A 329 -0.70 -0.84 -21.38
C ASN A 329 -0.85 -0.24 -22.79
N GLY A 330 0.11 -0.49 -23.70
CA GLY A 330 -0.01 -0.07 -25.10
C GLY A 330 -1.15 -0.78 -25.84
N ASP A 331 -1.32 -2.08 -25.59
CA ASP A 331 -2.45 -2.85 -26.14
C ASP A 331 -3.82 -2.30 -25.65
N TRP A 332 -3.89 -1.87 -24.38
CA TRP A 332 -5.08 -1.23 -23.82
C TRP A 332 -5.39 0.12 -24.47
N GLU A 333 -4.36 0.91 -24.79
CA GLU A 333 -4.52 2.20 -25.45
C GLU A 333 -5.03 2.01 -26.89
N GLU A 334 -4.46 1.06 -27.63
CA GLU A 334 -4.93 0.69 -28.97
C GLU A 334 -6.37 0.16 -28.96
N LEU A 335 -6.73 -0.70 -28.00
CA LEU A 335 -8.11 -1.16 -27.83
C LEU A 335 -9.06 0.01 -27.52
N GLY A 336 -8.65 0.92 -26.63
CA GLY A 336 -9.42 2.11 -26.28
C GLY A 336 -9.64 3.03 -27.48
N ASN A 337 -8.58 3.31 -28.24
CA ASN A 337 -8.63 4.14 -29.44
C ASN A 337 -9.48 3.49 -30.55
N ALA A 338 -9.29 2.20 -30.84
CA ALA A 338 -10.06 1.50 -31.87
C ALA A 338 -11.55 1.41 -31.52
N ALA A 339 -11.88 1.21 -30.23
CA ALA A 339 -13.26 1.23 -29.75
C ALA A 339 -13.87 2.63 -29.85
N LEU A 340 -13.10 3.68 -29.53
CA LEU A 340 -13.54 5.07 -29.59
C LEU A 340 -13.81 5.53 -31.03
N GLU A 341 -12.94 5.18 -31.99
CA GLU A 341 -13.13 5.45 -33.42
C GLU A 341 -14.39 4.78 -34.01
N ASN A 342 -14.79 3.63 -33.45
CA ASN A 342 -16.01 2.92 -33.85
C ASN A 342 -17.23 3.28 -32.99
N LEU A 343 -17.10 4.24 -32.08
CA LEU A 343 -18.14 4.71 -31.14
C LEU A 343 -18.67 3.65 -30.16
N GLU A 344 -17.85 2.64 -29.84
CA GLU A 344 -18.10 1.70 -28.74
C GLU A 344 -17.65 2.32 -27.41
N LEU A 345 -18.38 3.36 -26.98
CA LEU A 345 -18.02 4.23 -25.85
C LEU A 345 -17.87 3.47 -24.53
N GLU A 346 -18.60 2.37 -24.34
CA GLU A 346 -18.53 1.61 -23.09
C GLU A 346 -17.22 0.84 -22.96
N VAL A 347 -16.76 0.20 -24.04
CA VAL A 347 -15.47 -0.50 -24.04
C VAL A 347 -14.31 0.50 -23.94
N ALA A 348 -14.39 1.60 -24.69
CA ALA A 348 -13.39 2.67 -24.63
C ALA A 348 -13.29 3.23 -23.19
N ARG A 349 -14.42 3.50 -22.53
CA ARG A 349 -14.44 3.98 -21.14
C ARG A 349 -13.75 3.00 -20.20
N LEU A 350 -14.07 1.71 -20.30
CA LEU A 350 -13.48 0.70 -19.43
C LEU A 350 -11.97 0.57 -19.65
N ALA A 351 -11.49 0.68 -20.90
CA ALA A 351 -10.08 0.69 -21.23
C ALA A 351 -9.36 1.92 -20.64
N PHE A 352 -9.90 3.12 -20.81
CA PHE A 352 -9.27 4.34 -20.29
C PHE A 352 -9.39 4.50 -18.76
N ILE A 353 -10.39 3.89 -18.11
CA ILE A 353 -10.42 3.75 -16.64
C ILE A 353 -9.23 2.92 -16.16
N LYS A 354 -8.93 1.81 -16.86
CA LYS A 354 -7.77 0.97 -16.51
C LYS A 354 -6.44 1.70 -16.71
N LEU A 355 -6.34 2.53 -17.75
CA LEU A 355 -5.17 3.37 -18.01
C LEU A 355 -5.09 4.64 -17.17
N GLN A 356 -6.15 4.99 -16.42
CA GLN A 356 -6.29 6.25 -15.68
C GLN A 356 -6.10 7.49 -16.56
N ASN A 357 -6.53 7.44 -17.82
CA ASN A 357 -6.39 8.54 -18.76
C ASN A 357 -7.60 9.48 -18.69
N TYR A 358 -7.55 10.45 -17.77
CA TYR A 358 -8.66 11.37 -17.49
C TYR A 358 -9.15 12.19 -18.69
N PRO A 359 -8.28 12.77 -19.56
CA PRO A 359 -8.73 13.50 -20.74
C PRO A 359 -9.65 12.71 -21.67
N TYR A 360 -9.34 11.43 -21.92
CA TYR A 360 -10.21 10.57 -22.73
C TYR A 360 -11.51 10.20 -22.02
N LEU A 361 -11.52 10.12 -20.68
CA LEU A 361 -12.73 9.84 -19.91
C LEU A 361 -13.71 11.02 -19.93
N GLU A 362 -13.20 12.25 -19.81
CA GLU A 362 -14.00 13.46 -19.94
C GLU A 362 -14.63 13.55 -21.34
N LEU A 363 -13.82 13.34 -22.38
CA LEU A 363 -14.30 13.26 -23.76
C LEU A 363 -15.39 12.21 -23.94
N ILE A 364 -15.22 11.01 -23.39
CA ILE A 364 -16.22 9.94 -23.52
C ILE A 364 -17.53 10.31 -22.81
N GLU A 365 -17.48 10.99 -21.67
CA GLU A 365 -18.68 11.42 -20.97
C GLU A 365 -19.42 12.52 -21.75
N GLU A 366 -18.70 13.47 -22.36
CA GLU A 366 -19.27 14.45 -23.29
C GLU A 366 -19.93 13.77 -24.50
N LEU A 367 -19.26 12.77 -25.11
CA LEU A 367 -19.79 12.03 -26.24
C LEU A 367 -21.06 11.24 -25.85
N LYS A 368 -21.11 10.67 -24.65
CA LYS A 368 -22.30 10.00 -24.11
C LYS A 368 -23.45 10.97 -23.90
N GLU A 369 -23.19 12.17 -23.40
CA GLU A 369 -24.22 13.21 -23.28
C GLU A 369 -24.76 13.67 -24.63
N LYS A 370 -23.88 13.90 -25.61
CA LYS A 370 -24.26 14.26 -26.99
C LYS A 370 -25.12 13.17 -27.62
N GLN A 371 -24.79 11.90 -27.41
CA GLN A 371 -25.58 10.76 -27.88
C GLN A 371 -26.96 10.69 -27.22
N LYS A 372 -27.08 11.00 -25.91
CA LYS A 372 -28.37 11.08 -25.21
C LYS A 372 -29.25 12.23 -25.69
N LYS A 373 -28.63 13.35 -26.09
CA LYS A 373 -29.32 14.54 -26.64
C LYS A 373 -29.81 14.36 -28.09
N GLY A 374 -29.44 13.25 -28.75
CA GLY A 374 -29.89 12.93 -30.11
C GLY A 374 -29.10 13.61 -31.23
N GLU A 375 -28.00 14.30 -30.91
CA GLU A 375 -27.10 14.89 -31.90
C GLU A 375 -26.34 13.77 -32.63
N THR A 376 -26.70 13.55 -33.89
CA THR A 376 -26.44 12.31 -34.64
C THR A 376 -25.44 12.47 -35.77
N ASN A 377 -24.65 13.55 -35.79
CA ASN A 377 -23.56 13.67 -36.76
C ASN A 377 -22.37 12.81 -36.32
N ARG A 378 -22.40 11.54 -36.72
CA ARG A 378 -21.32 10.56 -36.51
C ARG A 378 -19.94 11.11 -36.86
N GLU A 379 -19.85 11.90 -37.93
CA GLU A 379 -18.63 12.54 -38.39
C GLU A 379 -18.10 13.61 -37.42
N SER A 380 -18.98 14.38 -36.77
CA SER A 380 -18.58 15.37 -35.76
C SER A 380 -18.04 14.68 -34.50
N LEU A 381 -18.67 13.60 -34.06
CA LEU A 381 -18.22 12.82 -32.90
C LEU A 381 -16.84 12.18 -33.14
N ILE A 382 -16.62 11.61 -34.34
CA ILE A 382 -15.31 11.09 -34.71
C ILE A 382 -14.29 12.22 -34.88
N GLY A 383 -14.72 13.41 -35.31
CA GLY A 383 -13.90 14.62 -35.31
C GLY A 383 -13.38 14.98 -33.91
N ASP A 384 -14.26 15.00 -32.90
CA ASP A 384 -13.90 15.26 -31.50
C ASP A 384 -12.85 14.22 -31.01
N VAL A 385 -13.01 12.95 -31.40
CA VAL A 385 -12.05 11.87 -31.08
C VAL A 385 -10.68 12.07 -31.75
N LEU A 386 -10.65 12.35 -33.06
CA LEU A 386 -9.40 12.53 -33.80
C LEU A 386 -8.65 13.79 -33.36
N ALA A 387 -9.37 14.83 -32.94
CA ALA A 387 -8.77 16.03 -32.36
C ALA A 387 -7.98 15.68 -31.09
N GLN A 388 -8.57 14.87 -30.20
CA GLN A 388 -7.92 14.41 -28.98
C GLN A 388 -6.72 13.50 -29.24
N GLN A 389 -6.74 12.69 -30.30
CA GLN A 389 -5.59 11.87 -30.75
C GLN A 389 -4.46 12.70 -31.41
N GLY A 390 -4.68 14.00 -31.68
CA GLY A 390 -3.72 14.86 -32.38
C GLY A 390 -3.75 14.76 -33.91
N LYS A 391 -4.70 14.03 -34.51
CA LYS A 391 -4.89 13.93 -35.97
C LYS A 391 -5.72 15.11 -36.51
N LEU A 392 -5.22 16.33 -36.30
CA LEU A 392 -5.96 17.59 -36.49
C LEU A 392 -6.52 17.79 -37.90
N LYS A 393 -5.74 17.45 -38.94
CA LYS A 393 -6.16 17.62 -40.35
C LYS A 393 -7.34 16.72 -40.71
N GLU A 394 -7.39 15.51 -40.15
CA GLU A 394 -8.49 14.57 -40.40
C GLU A 394 -9.74 14.99 -39.61
N ALA A 395 -9.55 15.43 -38.36
CA ALA A 395 -10.61 16.00 -37.53
C ALA A 395 -11.28 17.21 -38.22
N ALA A 396 -10.50 18.17 -38.71
CA ALA A 396 -11.02 19.36 -39.41
C ALA A 396 -11.82 19.01 -40.67
N ARG A 397 -11.38 18.01 -41.44
CA ARG A 397 -12.14 17.51 -42.61
C ARG A 397 -13.46 16.88 -42.21
N LEU A 398 -13.51 16.13 -41.11
CA LEU A 398 -14.75 15.55 -40.61
C LEU A 398 -15.71 16.61 -40.05
N TYR A 399 -15.20 17.62 -39.34
CA TYR A 399 -16.01 18.75 -38.90
C TYR A 399 -16.62 19.53 -40.07
N GLN A 400 -15.86 19.75 -41.13
CA GLN A 400 -16.35 20.41 -42.35
C GLN A 400 -17.43 19.57 -43.05
N LYS A 401 -17.23 18.25 -43.18
CA LYS A 401 -18.26 17.34 -43.72
C LYS A 401 -19.54 17.32 -42.88
N ALA A 402 -19.39 17.41 -41.56
CA ALA A 402 -20.49 17.51 -40.62
C ALA A 402 -21.17 18.90 -40.59
N GLY A 403 -20.73 19.86 -41.41
CA GLY A 403 -21.27 21.23 -41.45
C GLY A 403 -20.91 22.10 -40.24
N GLN A 404 -19.90 21.71 -39.45
CA GLN A 404 -19.48 22.37 -38.21
C GLN A 404 -18.08 22.96 -38.35
N ALA A 405 -17.86 23.83 -39.36
CA ALA A 405 -16.57 24.45 -39.62
C ALA A 405 -16.05 25.29 -38.43
N HIS A 406 -16.95 25.89 -37.64
CA HIS A 406 -16.60 26.64 -36.43
C HIS A 406 -15.78 25.81 -35.43
N LYS A 407 -16.07 24.52 -35.25
CA LYS A 407 -15.29 23.64 -34.35
C LYS A 407 -13.85 23.46 -34.84
N ALA A 408 -13.66 23.31 -36.15
CA ALA A 408 -12.32 23.23 -36.75
C ALA A 408 -11.55 24.53 -36.55
N LEU A 409 -12.24 25.68 -36.69
CA LEU A 409 -11.67 26.99 -36.44
C LEU A 409 -11.23 27.14 -34.98
N THR A 410 -12.10 26.85 -34.01
CA THR A 410 -11.77 26.89 -32.58
C THR A 410 -10.59 25.99 -32.24
N MET A 411 -10.59 24.75 -32.76
CA MET A 411 -9.49 23.81 -32.56
C MET A 411 -8.15 24.37 -33.06
N TYR A 412 -8.10 24.92 -34.28
CA TYR A 412 -6.88 25.49 -34.82
C TYR A 412 -6.46 26.79 -34.13
N THR A 413 -7.40 27.63 -33.68
CA THR A 413 -7.07 28.84 -32.91
C THR A 413 -6.49 28.50 -31.54
N ASP A 414 -7.06 27.51 -30.84
CA ASP A 414 -6.59 27.06 -29.53
C ASP A 414 -5.17 26.46 -29.61
N LEU A 415 -4.89 25.72 -30.69
CA LEU A 415 -3.57 25.17 -31.00
C LEU A 415 -2.62 26.16 -31.68
N ARG A 416 -3.06 27.42 -31.85
CA ARG A 416 -2.29 28.54 -32.45
C ARG A 416 -1.86 28.31 -33.90
N MET A 417 -2.56 27.45 -34.62
CA MET A 417 -2.37 27.18 -36.05
C MET A 417 -3.21 28.16 -36.89
N PHE A 418 -2.93 29.46 -36.77
CA PHE A 418 -3.74 30.53 -37.35
C PHE A 418 -3.85 30.45 -38.88
N ASP A 419 -2.82 29.97 -39.56
CA ASP A 419 -2.82 29.81 -41.03
C ASP A 419 -3.83 28.75 -41.48
N LEU A 420 -3.95 27.64 -40.75
CA LEU A 420 -4.95 26.60 -41.01
C LEU A 420 -6.35 27.04 -40.55
N ALA A 421 -6.45 27.84 -39.49
CA ALA A 421 -7.73 28.38 -39.01
C ALA A 421 -8.40 29.31 -40.04
N GLN A 422 -7.60 30.06 -40.82
CA GLN A 422 -8.11 30.98 -41.85
C GLN A 422 -8.88 30.27 -42.98
N GLU A 423 -8.56 29.01 -43.26
CA GLU A 423 -9.25 28.22 -44.30
C GLU A 423 -10.71 27.88 -43.93
N TYR A 424 -11.09 28.05 -42.66
CA TYR A 424 -12.41 27.68 -42.11
C TYR A 424 -13.22 28.88 -41.60
N LEU A 425 -12.81 30.12 -41.91
CA LEU A 425 -13.52 31.36 -41.54
C LEU A 425 -14.71 31.67 -42.46
N ASP A 426 -15.85 32.02 -41.85
CA ASP A 426 -16.92 32.76 -42.50
C ASP A 426 -16.62 34.28 -42.46
N ALA A 427 -17.04 35.04 -43.47
CA ALA A 427 -16.61 36.42 -43.71
C ALA A 427 -16.89 37.46 -42.59
N ASN A 428 -17.63 37.11 -41.53
CA ASN A 428 -18.04 38.00 -40.44
C ASN A 428 -17.19 37.91 -39.15
N ASP A 429 -16.42 36.84 -38.93
CA ASP A 429 -15.75 36.57 -37.62
C ASP A 429 -14.26 36.97 -37.58
N ASN A 430 -13.82 37.85 -38.47
CA ASN A 430 -12.41 38.19 -38.63
C ASN A 430 -11.82 38.95 -37.41
N THR A 431 -12.64 39.66 -36.65
CA THR A 431 -12.20 40.54 -35.56
C THR A 431 -11.73 39.79 -34.31
N THR A 432 -12.33 38.64 -33.98
CA THR A 432 -11.97 37.83 -32.81
C THR A 432 -10.67 37.07 -33.04
N LEU A 433 -10.46 36.54 -34.25
CA LEU A 433 -9.24 35.83 -34.62
C LEU A 433 -8.03 36.78 -34.70
N ILE A 434 -8.21 38.00 -35.21
CA ILE A 434 -7.16 39.03 -35.21
C ILE A 434 -6.79 39.44 -33.78
N ARG A 435 -7.75 39.44 -32.83
CA ARG A 435 -7.46 39.78 -31.42
C ARG A 435 -6.61 38.72 -30.76
N GLN A 436 -6.97 37.45 -30.93
CA GLN A 436 -6.18 36.33 -30.42
C GLN A 436 -4.79 36.25 -31.06
N LYS A 437 -4.67 36.61 -32.35
CA LYS A 437 -3.37 36.74 -33.04
C LYS A 437 -2.54 37.91 -32.48
N ALA A 438 -3.18 39.03 -32.13
CA ALA A 438 -2.54 40.18 -31.48
C ALA A 438 -2.03 39.84 -30.07
N ASP A 439 -2.84 39.15 -29.27
CA ASP A 439 -2.47 38.63 -27.94
C ASP A 439 -1.26 37.69 -28.01
N TRP A 440 -1.22 36.84 -29.03
CA TRP A 440 -0.07 35.97 -29.27
C TRP A 440 1.18 36.73 -29.72
N ALA A 441 1.06 37.66 -30.66
CA ALA A 441 2.16 38.51 -31.11
C ALA A 441 2.76 39.35 -29.96
N LYS A 442 1.90 39.79 -29.01
CA LYS A 442 2.33 40.44 -27.77
C LYS A 442 3.19 39.51 -26.91
N ASN A 443 2.78 38.24 -26.75
CA ASN A 443 3.51 37.24 -25.96
C ASN A 443 4.85 36.80 -26.57
N ILE A 444 5.07 37.02 -27.87
CA ILE A 444 6.34 36.68 -28.57
C ILE A 444 7.29 37.89 -28.66
N ASN A 445 6.94 39.02 -28.04
CA ASN A 445 7.65 40.30 -28.11
C ASN A 445 7.69 40.95 -29.50
N GLU A 446 6.79 40.55 -30.41
CA GLU A 446 6.53 41.24 -31.67
C GLU A 446 5.52 42.39 -31.47
N HIS A 447 5.89 43.31 -30.59
CA HIS A 447 5.02 44.38 -30.10
C HIS A 447 4.49 45.32 -31.20
N LYS A 448 5.24 45.50 -32.29
CA LYS A 448 4.81 46.33 -33.42
C LYS A 448 3.66 45.67 -34.18
N ALA A 449 3.78 44.37 -34.48
CA ALA A 449 2.73 43.60 -35.13
C ALA A 449 1.50 43.47 -34.22
N ALA A 450 1.71 43.26 -32.92
CA ALA A 450 0.63 43.23 -31.94
C ALA A 450 -0.12 44.58 -31.85
N ALA A 451 0.60 45.71 -31.76
CA ALA A 451 -0.01 47.03 -31.70
C ALA A 451 -0.78 47.38 -32.98
N GLU A 452 -0.25 47.06 -34.16
CA GLU A 452 -0.95 47.24 -35.44
C GLU A 452 -2.23 46.38 -35.51
N MET A 453 -2.18 45.14 -35.01
CA MET A 453 -3.36 44.26 -34.93
C MET A 453 -4.40 44.76 -33.90
N TYR A 454 -4.01 45.24 -32.71
CA TYR A 454 -4.96 45.82 -31.75
C TYR A 454 -5.54 47.16 -32.22
N LEU A 455 -4.75 47.97 -32.93
CA LEU A 455 -5.23 49.20 -33.57
C LEU A 455 -6.27 48.90 -34.65
N SER A 456 -6.10 47.81 -35.40
CA SER A 456 -7.10 47.37 -36.39
C SER A 456 -8.44 46.96 -35.77
N ILE A 457 -8.45 46.64 -34.46
CA ILE A 457 -9.63 46.24 -33.69
C ILE A 457 -10.21 47.41 -32.87
N GLY A 458 -9.46 48.49 -32.68
CA GLY A 458 -9.84 49.65 -31.86
C GLY A 458 -9.64 49.47 -30.35
N ASP A 459 -8.84 48.47 -29.91
CA ASP A 459 -8.56 48.23 -28.49
C ASP A 459 -7.39 49.10 -27.99
N THR A 460 -7.72 50.30 -27.49
CA THR A 460 -6.73 51.32 -27.09
C THR A 460 -5.99 51.00 -25.80
N LYS A 461 -6.55 50.14 -24.92
CA LYS A 461 -5.92 49.77 -23.63
C LYS A 461 -4.70 48.88 -23.84
N ALA A 462 -4.85 47.82 -24.64
CA ALA A 462 -3.77 46.90 -24.96
C ALA A 462 -2.62 47.60 -25.72
N VAL A 463 -2.99 48.60 -26.53
CA VAL A 463 -2.04 49.44 -27.26
C VAL A 463 -1.22 50.32 -26.30
N ILE A 464 -1.87 50.97 -25.31
CA ILE A 464 -1.19 51.77 -24.29
C ILE A 464 -0.26 50.91 -23.43
N ASP A 465 -0.65 49.69 -23.05
CA ASP A 465 0.21 48.78 -22.30
C ASP A 465 1.49 48.43 -23.08
N ILE A 466 1.36 48.19 -24.39
CA ILE A 466 2.51 47.93 -25.27
C ILE A 466 3.39 49.19 -25.41
N TYR A 467 2.78 50.39 -25.47
CA TYR A 467 3.51 51.65 -25.55
C TYR A 467 4.18 52.03 -24.22
N ALA A 468 3.57 51.74 -23.08
CA ALA A 468 4.09 52.02 -21.75
C ALA A 468 5.39 51.25 -21.46
N GLU A 469 5.53 50.03 -21.99
CA GLU A 469 6.74 49.21 -21.84
C GLU A 469 7.96 49.70 -22.65
N LYS A 470 7.81 50.53 -23.70
CA LYS A 470 8.92 50.88 -24.61
C LYS A 470 9.17 52.37 -24.89
N VAL A 471 8.45 53.31 -24.28
CA VAL A 471 8.71 54.75 -24.45
C VAL A 471 9.71 55.26 -23.40
N GLY A 472 10.95 55.47 -23.83
CA GLY A 472 11.89 56.39 -23.18
C GLY A 472 11.53 57.86 -23.50
N PRO A 473 12.01 58.84 -22.69
CA PRO A 473 11.53 60.23 -22.67
C PRO A 473 11.79 61.07 -23.94
N ASN A 474 12.25 60.47 -25.05
CA ASN A 474 12.73 61.19 -26.23
C ASN A 474 11.98 60.91 -27.55
N ASN A 475 10.85 60.21 -27.53
CA ASN A 475 10.04 60.06 -28.75
C ASN A 475 8.77 60.92 -28.70
N SER A 476 8.72 61.87 -29.63
CA SER A 476 7.61 62.75 -29.96
C SER A 476 6.39 61.97 -30.46
N TRP A 477 5.53 61.55 -29.54
CA TRP A 477 4.15 61.17 -29.85
C TRP A 477 3.25 62.17 -29.09
N ASN A 478 2.28 62.81 -29.74
CA ASN A 478 1.37 63.78 -29.09
C ASN A 478 0.37 63.03 -28.20
N TRP A 479 0.43 63.20 -26.87
CA TRP A 479 -0.31 62.37 -25.89
C TRP A 479 -1.22 63.14 -24.90
N GLU A 480 -1.36 64.47 -25.00
CA GLU A 480 -1.90 65.28 -23.89
C GLU A 480 -3.44 65.44 -23.81
N GLU A 481 -4.25 65.14 -24.83
CA GLU A 481 -5.66 65.58 -24.83
C GLU A 481 -6.73 64.59 -24.29
N ASN A 482 -6.40 63.33 -23.91
CA ASN A 482 -7.45 62.28 -23.73
C ASN A 482 -7.59 61.62 -22.33
N TRP A 483 -7.06 62.17 -21.22
CA TRP A 483 -6.84 61.36 -20.01
C TRP A 483 -7.82 61.49 -18.81
N ILE A 484 -8.77 62.43 -18.78
CA ILE A 484 -9.53 62.69 -17.52
C ILE A 484 -10.49 61.54 -17.09
N GLU A 485 -10.64 60.46 -17.86
CA GLU A 485 -11.58 59.36 -17.57
C GLU A 485 -10.96 57.96 -17.26
N LEU A 486 -9.65 57.84 -17.01
CA LEU A 486 -9.01 56.51 -16.84
C LEU A 486 -8.75 56.11 -15.38
N LYS A 487 -9.33 54.95 -15.01
CA LYS A 487 -9.44 54.30 -13.68
C LYS A 487 -8.11 54.00 -12.95
N HIS A 488 -8.10 54.29 -11.63
CA HIS A 488 -7.28 53.84 -10.48
C HIS A 488 -5.88 53.23 -10.69
N LEU A 489 -5.67 52.29 -11.61
CA LEU A 489 -4.36 51.70 -11.93
C LEU A 489 -3.40 52.71 -12.58
N THR A 490 -3.96 53.66 -13.33
CA THR A 490 -3.23 54.74 -14.01
C THR A 490 -2.67 55.80 -13.08
N ALA A 491 -3.18 55.90 -11.84
CA ALA A 491 -2.75 56.92 -10.88
C ALA A 491 -1.45 56.52 -10.13
N ALA A 492 -1.21 55.22 -9.90
CA ALA A 492 -0.03 54.73 -9.17
C ALA A 492 1.28 55.00 -9.92
N GLU A 493 1.31 54.80 -11.24
CA GLU A 493 2.46 55.10 -12.12
C GLU A 493 2.83 56.59 -12.12
N ILE A 494 1.80 57.45 -12.00
CA ILE A 494 1.92 58.91 -11.99
C ILE A 494 2.43 59.37 -10.62
N TYR A 495 1.88 58.87 -9.50
CA TYR A 495 2.36 59.18 -8.16
C TYR A 495 3.80 58.70 -7.92
N ARG A 496 4.17 57.55 -8.50
CA ARG A 496 5.55 57.01 -8.49
C ARG A 496 6.55 57.94 -9.18
N ARG A 497 6.11 58.70 -10.20
CA ARG A 497 6.92 59.75 -10.86
C ARG A 497 6.85 61.12 -10.18
N LEU A 498 5.89 61.34 -9.27
CA LEU A 498 5.72 62.58 -8.48
C LEU A 498 6.42 62.55 -7.10
N GLY A 499 6.80 61.37 -6.60
CA GLY A 499 7.62 61.22 -5.39
C GLY A 499 6.89 61.20 -4.04
N ASP A 500 5.55 61.12 -4.02
CA ASP A 500 4.76 61.04 -2.77
C ASP A 500 4.54 59.58 -2.31
N SER A 501 5.44 59.08 -1.47
CA SER A 501 5.43 57.68 -1.02
C SER A 501 4.34 57.34 0.01
N ALA A 502 3.75 58.33 0.69
CA ALA A 502 2.72 58.08 1.69
C ALA A 502 1.37 57.77 1.04
N SER A 503 1.00 58.57 0.03
CA SER A 503 -0.22 58.37 -0.76
C SER A 503 -0.17 57.09 -1.61
N ILE A 504 1.03 56.71 -2.06
CA ILE A 504 1.27 55.42 -2.74
C ILE A 504 1.03 54.25 -1.78
N LEU A 505 1.53 54.32 -0.54
CA LEU A 505 1.33 53.24 0.45
C LEU A 505 -0.13 53.09 0.85
N THR A 506 -0.87 54.18 1.07
CA THR A 506 -2.31 54.10 1.36
C THR A 506 -3.10 53.56 0.18
N LEU A 507 -2.74 53.94 -1.05
CA LEU A 507 -3.38 53.46 -2.28
C LEU A 507 -3.12 51.96 -2.50
N HIS A 508 -1.90 51.46 -2.24
CA HIS A 508 -1.62 50.01 -2.30
C HIS A 508 -2.30 49.24 -1.16
N VAL A 509 -2.46 49.81 0.04
CA VAL A 509 -3.20 49.18 1.15
C VAL A 509 -4.70 49.11 0.82
N GLU A 510 -5.29 50.17 0.26
CA GLU A 510 -6.69 50.18 -0.20
C GLU A 510 -6.93 49.24 -1.38
N ALA A 511 -5.97 49.17 -2.32
CA ALA A 511 -5.97 48.23 -3.44
C ALA A 511 -5.62 46.78 -3.04
N ARG A 512 -5.23 46.54 -1.78
CA ARG A 512 -4.81 45.24 -1.22
C ARG A 512 -3.57 44.64 -1.91
N GLU A 513 -2.71 45.48 -2.48
CA GLU A 513 -1.45 45.10 -3.12
C GLU A 513 -0.30 45.05 -2.10
N TRP A 514 -0.34 44.04 -1.24
CA TRP A 514 0.58 43.93 -0.10
C TRP A 514 2.05 43.74 -0.49
N SER A 515 2.33 43.10 -1.64
CA SER A 515 3.70 42.81 -2.10
C SER A 515 4.50 44.07 -2.44
N GLU A 516 3.88 45.05 -3.09
CA GLU A 516 4.50 46.35 -3.38
C GLU A 516 4.58 47.21 -2.11
N ALA A 517 3.55 47.14 -1.26
CA ALA A 517 3.56 47.81 0.04
C ALA A 517 4.71 47.33 0.94
N PHE A 518 5.01 46.03 0.98
CA PHE A 518 6.14 45.51 1.78
C PHE A 518 7.51 45.96 1.26
N LYS A 519 7.72 45.98 -0.06
CA LYS A 519 8.97 46.49 -0.66
C LYS A 519 9.22 47.96 -0.32
N LEU A 520 8.15 48.76 -0.28
CA LEU A 520 8.24 50.18 0.11
C LEU A 520 8.47 50.35 1.62
N VAL A 521 7.87 49.51 2.45
CA VAL A 521 8.03 49.51 3.92
C VAL A 521 9.42 49.05 4.36
N GLU A 522 10.07 48.13 3.65
CA GLU A 522 11.45 47.72 3.91
C GLU A 522 12.44 48.89 3.75
N ASN A 523 12.17 49.77 2.77
CA ASN A 523 12.97 51.00 2.55
C ASN A 523 12.65 52.12 3.56
N GLN A 524 11.50 52.07 4.25
CA GLN A 524 11.07 53.10 5.20
C GLN A 524 10.42 52.49 6.47
N PRO A 525 11.21 52.15 7.51
CA PRO A 525 10.71 51.44 8.70
C PRO A 525 9.72 52.24 9.56
N LYS A 526 9.59 53.56 9.33
CA LYS A 526 8.64 54.45 10.03
C LYS A 526 7.18 54.12 9.74
N PHE A 527 6.87 53.53 8.58
CA PHE A 527 5.49 53.21 8.15
C PHE A 527 5.09 51.75 8.37
N LYS A 528 5.88 50.95 9.10
CA LYS A 528 5.58 49.53 9.37
C LYS A 528 4.19 49.32 9.97
N ALA A 529 3.79 50.13 10.95
CA ALA A 529 2.47 50.03 11.56
C ALA A 529 1.32 50.37 10.58
N LEU A 530 1.56 51.26 9.60
CA LEU A 530 0.55 51.69 8.62
C LEU A 530 0.16 50.55 7.66
N VAL A 531 1.09 49.63 7.38
CA VAL A 531 0.87 48.52 6.43
C VAL A 531 0.59 47.21 7.16
N TYR A 532 1.36 46.87 8.20
CA TYR A 532 1.23 45.57 8.87
C TYR A 532 -0.05 45.45 9.70
N VAL A 533 -0.64 46.54 10.21
CA VAL A 533 -1.91 46.48 10.97
C VAL A 533 -3.09 46.17 10.03
N PRO A 534 -3.34 46.93 8.93
CA PRO A 534 -4.37 46.57 7.96
C PRO A 534 -4.14 45.18 7.33
N TYR A 535 -2.88 44.82 7.08
CA TYR A 535 -2.54 43.49 6.58
C TYR A 535 -2.88 42.38 7.58
N ALA A 536 -2.60 42.57 8.87
CA ALA A 536 -2.94 41.60 9.91
C ALA A 536 -4.46 41.45 10.07
N HIS A 537 -5.22 42.54 9.96
CA HIS A 537 -6.69 42.48 9.92
C HIS A 537 -7.20 41.76 8.69
N TRP A 538 -6.66 42.05 7.51
CA TRP A 538 -7.00 41.35 6.26
C TRP A 538 -6.69 39.85 6.33
N LEU A 539 -5.54 39.47 6.89
CA LEU A 539 -5.19 38.07 7.13
C LEU A 539 -6.15 37.40 8.12
N ALA A 540 -6.60 38.12 9.15
CA ALA A 540 -7.60 37.63 10.10
C ALA A 540 -8.99 37.49 9.45
N GLU A 541 -9.37 38.38 8.52
CA GLU A 541 -10.61 38.28 7.74
C GLU A 541 -10.62 37.09 6.78
N ASN A 542 -9.44 36.64 6.32
CA ASN A 542 -9.27 35.50 5.42
C ASN A 542 -8.91 34.18 6.15
N ASP A 543 -9.17 34.09 7.45
CA ASP A 543 -8.88 32.92 8.30
C ASP A 543 -7.38 32.52 8.41
N GLU A 544 -6.45 33.37 7.97
CA GLU A 544 -4.99 33.14 8.06
C GLU A 544 -4.40 33.66 9.38
N PHE A 545 -4.96 33.21 10.49
CA PHE A 545 -4.71 33.79 11.80
C PHE A 545 -3.27 33.67 12.32
N VAL A 546 -2.54 32.60 11.97
CA VAL A 546 -1.12 32.43 12.36
C VAL A 546 -0.24 33.47 11.67
N GLN A 547 -0.57 33.81 10.42
CA GLN A 547 0.13 34.86 9.69
C GLN A 547 -0.27 36.24 10.22
N ALA A 548 -1.55 36.43 10.54
CA ALA A 548 -2.06 37.64 11.18
C ALA A 548 -1.34 37.93 12.50
N GLN A 549 -1.15 36.92 13.36
CA GLN A 549 -0.39 37.03 14.61
C GLN A 549 1.06 37.49 14.36
N LYS A 550 1.75 36.91 13.37
CA LYS A 550 3.11 37.32 12.98
C LYS A 550 3.14 38.76 12.44
N ALA A 551 2.11 39.17 11.71
CA ALA A 551 1.98 40.52 11.18
C ALA A 551 1.75 41.55 12.31
N PHE A 552 0.89 41.27 13.29
CA PHE A 552 0.71 42.12 14.48
C PHE A 552 1.99 42.25 15.31
N TYR A 553 2.74 41.15 15.45
CA TYR A 553 4.05 41.18 16.10
C TYR A 553 5.05 42.06 15.35
N LYS A 554 5.11 41.96 14.01
CA LYS A 554 5.94 42.84 13.15
C LYS A 554 5.49 44.30 13.16
N ALA A 555 4.22 44.58 13.46
CA ALA A 555 3.67 45.92 13.63
C ALA A 555 4.00 46.57 14.99
N GLY A 556 4.61 45.82 15.92
CA GLY A 556 4.96 46.30 17.26
C GLY A 556 3.79 46.32 18.25
N ARG A 557 2.71 45.54 18.01
CA ARG A 557 1.56 45.39 18.92
C ARG A 557 1.46 43.96 19.46
N PRO A 558 2.27 43.59 20.48
CA PRO A 558 2.29 42.23 21.01
C PRO A 558 1.01 41.86 21.78
N ASP A 559 0.34 42.81 22.43
CA ASP A 559 -0.85 42.57 23.25
C ASP A 559 -2.07 42.16 22.40
N GLU A 560 -2.27 42.82 21.26
CA GLU A 560 -3.32 42.45 20.29
C GLU A 560 -3.04 41.07 19.68
N ALA A 561 -1.78 40.77 19.38
CA ALA A 561 -1.36 39.46 18.90
C ALA A 561 -1.61 38.34 19.93
N PHE A 562 -1.40 38.62 21.23
CA PHE A 562 -1.65 37.69 22.32
C PHE A 562 -3.15 37.42 22.50
N ASN A 563 -3.99 38.48 22.50
CA ASN A 563 -5.44 38.34 22.63
C ASN A 563 -6.05 37.53 21.49
N VAL A 564 -5.65 37.79 20.24
CA VAL A 564 -6.08 37.03 19.07
C VAL A 564 -5.69 35.56 19.22
N LEU A 565 -4.45 35.27 19.61
CA LEU A 565 -3.97 33.90 19.78
C LEU A 565 -4.67 33.16 20.92
N GLN A 566 -4.96 33.83 22.02
CA GLN A 566 -5.71 33.26 23.13
C GLN A 566 -7.15 32.90 22.73
N GLN A 567 -7.84 33.81 22.03
CA GLN A 567 -9.20 33.55 21.51
C GLN A 567 -9.22 32.38 20.52
N LEU A 568 -8.24 32.31 19.62
CA LEU A 568 -8.10 31.18 18.69
C LEU A 568 -7.86 29.86 19.41
N THR A 569 -7.09 29.89 20.49
CA THR A 569 -6.82 28.70 21.31
C THR A 569 -8.11 28.22 21.98
N GLU A 570 -8.90 29.14 22.56
CA GLU A 570 -10.19 28.81 23.17
C GLU A 570 -11.20 28.29 22.14
N ASN A 571 -11.26 28.91 20.96
CA ASN A 571 -12.11 28.48 19.85
C ASN A 571 -11.70 27.09 19.35
N ALA A 572 -10.41 26.85 19.10
CA ALA A 572 -9.91 25.55 18.65
C ALA A 572 -10.23 24.42 19.63
N VAL A 573 -10.17 24.70 20.94
CA VAL A 573 -10.60 23.75 21.98
C VAL A 573 -12.11 23.50 21.93
N SER A 574 -12.92 24.54 21.71
CA SER A 574 -14.37 24.41 21.60
C SER A 574 -14.84 23.68 20.33
N GLU A 575 -14.10 23.83 19.24
CA GLU A 575 -14.33 23.19 17.93
C GLU A 575 -13.74 21.77 17.83
N TYR A 576 -13.16 21.24 18.91
CA TYR A 576 -12.47 19.93 18.93
C TYR A 576 -11.24 19.85 18.00
N ARG A 577 -10.67 20.98 17.58
CA ARG A 577 -9.44 21.08 16.78
C ARG A 577 -8.20 21.01 17.67
N PHE A 578 -8.00 19.85 18.29
CA PHE A 578 -6.98 19.66 19.33
C PHE A 578 -5.52 19.77 18.85
N ASN A 579 -5.24 19.45 17.59
CA ASN A 579 -3.89 19.64 17.03
C ASN A 579 -3.51 21.13 16.95
N ASP A 580 -4.45 21.95 16.47
CA ASP A 580 -4.27 23.39 16.36
C ASP A 580 -4.21 24.03 17.75
N ALA A 581 -5.06 23.59 18.69
CA ALA A 581 -4.97 24.00 20.08
C ALA A 581 -3.60 23.69 20.69
N GLY A 582 -3.07 22.48 20.47
CA GLY A 582 -1.73 22.10 20.91
C GLY A 582 -0.64 23.01 20.33
N TYR A 583 -0.74 23.33 19.04
CA TYR A 583 0.17 24.26 18.37
C TYR A 583 0.06 25.71 18.89
N TYR A 584 -1.14 26.21 19.13
CA TYR A 584 -1.35 27.56 19.65
C TYR A 584 -0.85 27.72 21.09
N TYR A 585 -1.10 26.74 21.97
CA TYR A 585 -0.51 26.72 23.30
C TYR A 585 1.02 26.67 23.26
N TRP A 586 1.60 25.96 22.28
CA TRP A 586 3.05 25.98 22.08
C TRP A 586 3.55 27.38 21.67
N ILE A 587 2.87 28.07 20.75
CA ILE A 587 3.22 29.47 20.41
C ILE A 587 3.08 30.39 21.62
N LEU A 588 1.98 30.29 22.39
CA LEU A 588 1.76 31.07 23.61
C LEU A 588 2.90 30.86 24.61
N SER A 589 3.36 29.61 24.77
CA SER A 589 4.53 29.31 25.62
C SER A 589 5.78 30.08 25.13
N ARG A 590 6.06 30.06 23.82
CA ARG A 590 7.23 30.78 23.26
C ARG A 590 7.14 32.28 23.48
N GLN A 591 5.96 32.87 23.34
CA GLN A 591 5.73 34.28 23.65
C GLN A 591 5.94 34.60 25.13
N CYS A 592 5.47 33.75 26.05
CA CYS A 592 5.73 33.91 27.48
C CYS A 592 7.24 33.91 27.79
N LEU A 593 8.02 33.10 27.05
CA LEU A 593 9.47 33.06 27.18
C LEU A 593 10.12 34.35 26.65
N ASP A 594 9.65 34.90 25.53
CA ASP A 594 10.16 36.16 25.00
C ASP A 594 9.80 37.35 25.91
N LEU A 595 8.57 37.40 26.43
CA LEU A 595 8.16 38.40 27.42
C LEU A 595 8.97 38.29 28.74
N ALA A 596 9.36 37.07 29.14
CA ALA A 596 10.24 36.85 30.28
C ALA A 596 11.69 37.33 30.06
N LYS A 597 12.12 37.52 28.80
CA LYS A 597 13.41 38.16 28.49
C LYS A 597 13.33 39.68 28.59
N ASP A 598 12.22 40.26 28.14
CA ASP A 598 12.04 41.71 28.07
C ASP A 598 11.66 42.32 29.43
N ASN A 599 10.91 41.61 30.27
CA ASN A 599 10.45 42.05 31.60
C ASN A 599 11.08 41.26 32.77
N VAL A 600 12.13 41.82 33.38
CA VAL A 600 12.89 41.19 34.49
C VAL A 600 12.07 41.09 35.80
N GLU A 601 11.15 42.03 36.07
CA GLU A 601 10.39 42.07 37.33
C GLU A 601 9.31 40.98 37.45
N ASN A 602 8.70 40.57 36.33
CA ASN A 602 7.65 39.54 36.26
C ASN A 602 8.14 38.19 35.71
N GLN A 603 9.46 38.00 35.63
CA GLN A 603 10.09 36.84 35.02
C GLN A 603 9.59 35.50 35.60
N ALA A 604 9.43 35.40 36.92
CA ALA A 604 8.95 34.18 37.58
C ALA A 604 7.48 33.84 37.23
N PHE A 605 6.64 34.86 37.03
CA PHE A 605 5.24 34.67 36.63
C PHE A 605 5.15 34.18 35.18
N HIS A 606 5.88 34.80 34.27
CA HIS A 606 5.92 34.40 32.86
C HIS A 606 6.53 33.00 32.67
N LEU A 607 7.51 32.61 33.50
CA LEU A 607 8.06 31.24 33.50
C LEU A 607 7.06 30.19 33.96
N LYS A 608 6.22 30.50 34.95
CA LYS A 608 5.16 29.59 35.40
C LYS A 608 4.06 29.42 34.36
N GLU A 609 3.67 30.51 33.68
CA GLU A 609 2.72 30.45 32.56
C GLU A 609 3.32 29.72 31.34
N PHE A 610 4.63 29.85 31.10
CA PHE A 610 5.35 29.05 30.10
C PHE A 610 5.22 27.54 30.36
N GLU A 611 5.54 27.08 31.57
CA GLU A 611 5.47 25.65 31.92
C GLU A 611 4.05 25.10 31.78
N LYS A 612 3.05 25.88 32.21
CA LYS A 612 1.64 25.53 32.09
C LYS A 612 1.20 25.42 30.63
N ASN A 613 1.55 26.38 29.79
CA ASN A 613 1.22 26.36 28.36
C ASN A 613 1.96 25.24 27.62
N GLU A 614 3.20 24.92 28.01
CA GLU A 614 3.95 23.79 27.44
C GLU A 614 3.31 22.43 27.79
N GLN A 615 2.84 22.28 29.04
CA GLN A 615 2.09 21.11 29.46
C GLN A 615 0.78 20.97 28.69
N LEU A 616 -0.01 22.05 28.58
CA LEU A 616 -1.26 22.06 27.82
C LEU A 616 -1.04 21.73 26.35
N ALA A 617 -0.01 22.31 25.72
CA ALA A 617 0.36 22.01 24.34
C ALA A 617 0.60 20.51 24.13
N THR A 618 1.35 19.89 25.04
CA THR A 618 1.68 18.46 24.99
C THR A 618 0.44 17.59 25.20
N ILE A 619 -0.43 17.96 26.13
CA ILE A 619 -1.67 17.23 26.43
C ILE A 619 -2.64 17.29 25.23
N TYR A 620 -2.88 18.47 24.65
CA TYR A 620 -3.79 18.60 23.50
C TYR A 620 -3.27 17.88 22.26
N TYR A 621 -1.95 17.92 22.02
CA TYR A 621 -1.31 17.17 20.95
C TYR A 621 -1.50 15.65 21.11
N ALA A 622 -1.25 15.11 22.31
CA ALA A 622 -1.47 13.69 22.59
C ALA A 622 -2.95 13.29 22.49
N TYR A 623 -3.85 14.15 22.99
CA TYR A 623 -5.29 13.89 22.97
C TYR A 623 -5.88 13.90 21.56
N HIS A 624 -5.33 14.71 20.65
CA HIS A 624 -5.74 14.70 19.24
C HIS A 624 -5.68 13.30 18.62
N SER A 625 -4.59 12.56 18.84
CA SER A 625 -4.41 11.20 18.33
C SER A 625 -5.47 10.22 18.88
N LEU A 626 -5.84 10.36 20.16
CA LEU A 626 -6.91 9.54 20.76
C LEU A 626 -8.30 9.92 20.27
N HIS A 627 -8.57 11.22 20.13
CA HIS A 627 -9.85 11.72 19.66
C HIS A 627 -10.14 11.21 18.25
N ARG A 628 -9.14 11.36 17.36
CA ARG A 628 -9.20 10.86 15.99
C ARG A 628 -9.43 9.35 15.93
N TYR A 629 -8.78 8.57 16.78
CA TYR A 629 -9.00 7.12 16.88
C TYR A 629 -10.44 6.72 17.26
N LEU A 630 -11.13 7.52 18.06
CA LEU A 630 -12.50 7.22 18.50
C LEU A 630 -13.56 7.69 17.49
N GLU A 631 -13.26 8.69 16.67
CA GLU A 631 -14.18 9.21 15.66
C GLU A 631 -14.00 8.56 14.29
N GLU A 632 -12.77 8.27 13.88
CA GLU A 632 -12.47 7.65 12.58
C GLU A 632 -12.54 6.11 12.64
N PRO A 633 -13.07 5.44 11.60
CA PRO A 633 -13.19 3.99 11.57
C PRO A 633 -11.84 3.26 11.40
N PHE A 634 -10.81 3.96 10.92
CA PHE A 634 -9.48 3.41 10.65
C PHE A 634 -8.40 4.28 11.29
N THR A 635 -7.33 3.66 11.77
CA THR A 635 -6.18 4.35 12.34
C THR A 635 -4.89 3.75 11.80
N SER A 636 -3.89 4.59 11.55
CA SER A 636 -2.53 4.18 11.21
C SER A 636 -1.68 3.87 12.45
N PHE A 637 -2.16 4.17 13.66
CA PHE A 637 -1.40 3.95 14.88
C PHE A 637 -1.43 2.49 15.31
N LEU A 638 -0.26 1.99 15.72
CA LEU A 638 -0.12 0.69 16.37
C LEU A 638 -0.86 0.68 17.72
N PRO A 639 -1.46 -0.46 18.14
CA PRO A 639 -2.14 -0.58 19.43
C PRO A 639 -1.29 -0.17 20.64
N GLU A 640 0.02 -0.43 20.60
CA GLU A 640 1.01 -0.10 21.62
C GLU A 640 1.20 1.42 21.76
N ALA A 641 1.26 2.14 20.64
CA ALA A 641 1.36 3.59 20.63
C ALA A 641 0.10 4.24 21.24
N LEU A 642 -1.10 3.78 20.86
CA LEU A 642 -2.35 4.27 21.45
C LEU A 642 -2.46 3.97 22.95
N PHE A 643 -1.96 2.80 23.38
CA PHE A 643 -1.88 2.43 24.78
C PHE A 643 -0.96 3.38 25.57
N ASN A 644 0.23 3.68 25.04
CA ASN A 644 1.19 4.59 25.65
C ASN A 644 0.70 6.04 25.70
N ILE A 645 0.10 6.54 24.61
CA ILE A 645 -0.52 7.87 24.54
C ILE A 645 -1.63 8.00 25.61
N ALA A 646 -2.52 7.01 25.70
CA ALA A 646 -3.61 7.05 26.68
C ALA A 646 -3.11 6.94 28.13
N ARG A 647 -2.04 6.19 28.37
CA ARG A 647 -1.38 6.10 29.68
C ARG A 647 -0.74 7.42 30.08
N PHE A 648 -0.02 8.06 29.16
CA PHE A 648 0.56 9.39 29.37
C PHE A 648 -0.53 10.44 29.68
N LEU A 649 -1.62 10.44 28.92
CA LEU A 649 -2.74 11.36 29.20
C LEU A 649 -3.41 11.07 30.53
N MET A 650 -3.52 9.80 30.93
CA MET A 650 -4.06 9.42 32.25
C MET A 650 -3.17 9.94 33.38
N SER A 651 -1.84 9.90 33.27
CA SER A 651 -0.94 10.42 34.31
C SER A 651 -0.99 11.96 34.40
N GLN A 652 -1.02 12.65 33.26
CA GLN A 652 -1.07 14.12 33.23
C GLN A 652 -2.41 14.67 33.74
N THR A 653 -3.52 14.02 33.39
CA THR A 653 -4.87 14.50 33.77
C THR A 653 -5.27 14.14 35.20
N SER A 654 -4.58 13.19 35.85
CA SER A 654 -4.86 12.81 37.24
C SER A 654 -4.34 13.83 38.26
N SER A 655 -3.45 14.75 37.85
CA SER A 655 -2.79 15.74 38.70
C SER A 655 -3.66 16.98 39.05
N GLY A 656 -4.98 16.88 38.94
CA GLY A 656 -5.93 17.85 39.49
C GLY A 656 -6.27 19.06 38.60
N CYS A 657 -5.72 19.18 37.40
CA CYS A 657 -6.11 20.20 36.42
C CYS A 657 -6.59 19.53 35.14
N PHE A 658 -7.92 19.40 34.97
CA PHE A 658 -8.51 18.90 33.73
C PHE A 658 -8.58 20.05 32.70
N PRO A 659 -7.87 19.96 31.56
CA PRO A 659 -7.96 20.97 30.52
C PRO A 659 -9.35 20.98 29.88
N LYS A 660 -9.79 22.16 29.42
CA LYS A 660 -11.09 22.32 28.76
C LYS A 660 -11.15 21.46 27.48
N GLY A 661 -12.30 20.84 27.20
CA GLY A 661 -12.52 20.06 25.97
C GLY A 661 -11.98 18.62 25.97
N ILE A 662 -11.21 18.20 26.99
CA ILE A 662 -10.69 16.83 27.09
C ILE A 662 -11.67 15.94 27.86
N SER A 663 -12.08 14.83 27.24
CA SER A 663 -12.98 13.86 27.87
C SER A 663 -12.19 12.78 28.63
N GLN A 664 -12.39 12.73 29.95
CA GLN A 664 -11.83 11.67 30.80
C GLN A 664 -12.35 10.27 30.39
N PHE A 665 -13.59 10.18 29.93
CA PHE A 665 -14.16 8.95 29.39
C PHE A 665 -13.37 8.45 28.18
N SER A 666 -13.05 9.34 27.22
CA SER A 666 -12.32 8.96 26.00
C SER A 666 -10.95 8.36 26.31
N ILE A 667 -10.21 8.95 27.25
CA ILE A 667 -8.88 8.49 27.67
C ILE A 667 -8.98 7.09 28.28
N LEU A 668 -9.85 6.92 29.30
CA LEU A 668 -9.98 5.65 30.01
C LEU A 668 -10.55 4.56 29.10
N TYR A 669 -11.51 4.89 28.23
CA TYR A 669 -12.11 3.94 27.30
C TYR A 669 -11.08 3.44 26.29
N CYS A 670 -10.30 4.33 25.67
CA CYS A 670 -9.26 3.94 24.73
C CYS A 670 -8.20 3.07 25.41
N LEU A 671 -7.72 3.47 26.59
CA LEU A 671 -6.77 2.69 27.37
C LEU A 671 -7.32 1.30 27.72
N SER A 672 -8.58 1.19 28.14
CA SER A 672 -9.22 -0.11 28.44
C SER A 672 -9.35 -0.99 27.20
N LYS A 673 -9.63 -0.40 26.03
CA LYS A 673 -9.77 -1.11 24.76
C LYS A 673 -8.42 -1.66 24.28
N GLN A 674 -7.35 -0.87 24.36
CA GLN A 674 -6.01 -1.35 24.00
C GLN A 674 -5.45 -2.34 25.03
N ALA A 675 -5.65 -2.10 26.33
CA ALA A 675 -5.25 -3.02 27.39
C ALA A 675 -5.85 -4.44 27.19
N ARG A 676 -7.12 -4.52 26.76
CA ARG A 676 -7.78 -5.80 26.42
C ARG A 676 -7.19 -6.50 25.20
N LYS A 677 -6.67 -5.75 24.22
CA LYS A 677 -6.00 -6.30 23.03
C LYS A 677 -4.61 -6.81 23.36
N LEU A 678 -3.85 -6.05 24.15
CA LEU A 678 -2.47 -6.38 24.55
C LEU A 678 -2.40 -7.39 25.71
N GLY A 679 -3.54 -7.77 26.29
CA GLY A 679 -3.60 -8.79 27.35
C GLY A 679 -3.42 -8.27 28.79
N ALA A 680 -3.31 -6.95 29.00
CA ALA A 680 -3.29 -6.29 30.31
C ALA A 680 -4.68 -6.30 30.98
N ASN A 681 -5.09 -7.47 31.45
CA ASN A 681 -6.45 -7.70 31.94
C ASN A 681 -6.70 -7.12 33.34
N LYS A 682 -5.66 -6.97 34.18
CA LYS A 682 -5.79 -6.35 35.51
C LYS A 682 -5.99 -4.85 35.38
N LEU A 683 -5.20 -4.17 34.55
CA LEU A 683 -5.42 -2.76 34.21
C LEU A 683 -6.80 -2.54 33.59
N ALA A 684 -7.19 -3.35 32.60
CA ALA A 684 -8.48 -3.20 31.92
C ALA A 684 -9.68 -3.28 32.89
N LYS A 685 -9.64 -4.17 33.88
CA LYS A 685 -10.69 -4.27 34.92
C LYS A 685 -10.77 -2.99 35.75
N GLN A 686 -9.63 -2.52 36.27
CA GLN A 686 -9.58 -1.30 37.09
C GLN A 686 -10.08 -0.07 36.32
N LEU A 687 -9.80 0.03 35.02
CA LEU A 687 -10.27 1.12 34.18
C LEU A 687 -11.77 1.04 33.91
N LEU A 688 -12.31 -0.15 33.62
CA LEU A 688 -13.74 -0.34 33.39
C LEU A 688 -14.57 -0.06 34.65
N ASP A 689 -14.05 -0.40 35.83
CA ASP A 689 -14.67 -0.02 37.11
C ASP A 689 -14.66 1.50 37.31
N LYS A 690 -13.59 2.21 36.92
CA LYS A 690 -13.55 3.67 36.95
C LYS A 690 -14.52 4.31 35.95
N ILE A 691 -14.70 3.71 34.77
CA ILE A 691 -15.62 4.20 33.73
C ILE A 691 -17.09 4.15 34.20
N GLN A 692 -17.46 3.18 35.04
CA GLN A 692 -18.82 3.09 35.60
C GLN A 692 -19.18 4.32 36.45
N ASN A 693 -18.19 4.99 37.04
CA ASN A 693 -18.40 6.22 37.81
C ASN A 693 -18.49 7.49 36.93
N LEU A 694 -18.34 7.35 35.60
CA LEU A 694 -18.38 8.44 34.64
C LEU A 694 -19.65 8.38 33.78
N LYS A 695 -20.03 9.54 33.21
CA LYS A 695 -21.15 9.62 32.26
C LYS A 695 -20.70 9.06 30.91
N VAL A 696 -21.16 7.85 30.59
CA VAL A 696 -20.87 7.18 29.31
C VAL A 696 -21.76 7.74 28.19
N PRO A 697 -21.20 8.15 27.03
CA PRO A 697 -21.98 8.54 25.86
C PRO A 697 -22.78 7.36 25.28
N GLN A 698 -24.03 7.60 24.82
CA GLN A 698 -24.93 6.54 24.32
C GLN A 698 -24.29 5.66 23.22
N LYS A 699 -23.49 6.25 22.32
CA LYS A 699 -22.79 5.53 21.24
C LYS A 699 -21.87 4.41 21.76
N PHE A 700 -21.29 4.58 22.95
CA PHE A 700 -20.31 3.66 23.52
C PHE A 700 -20.87 2.79 24.65
N GLN A 701 -22.12 3.00 25.05
CA GLN A 701 -22.71 2.33 26.20
C GLN A 701 -22.73 0.80 26.04
N GLU A 702 -23.27 0.29 24.93
CA GLU A 702 -23.30 -1.15 24.64
C GLU A 702 -21.89 -1.77 24.59
N GLN A 703 -20.93 -1.06 23.98
CA GLN A 703 -19.54 -1.54 23.88
C GLN A 703 -18.86 -1.63 25.25
N VAL A 704 -19.11 -0.66 26.13
CA VAL A 704 -18.58 -0.64 27.50
C VAL A 704 -19.23 -1.73 28.35
N GLU A 705 -20.53 -1.96 28.22
CA GLU A 705 -21.25 -3.03 28.93
C GLU A 705 -20.74 -4.41 28.52
N ILE A 706 -20.62 -4.68 27.21
CA ILE A 706 -20.04 -5.93 26.69
C ILE A 706 -18.59 -6.08 27.16
N ALA A 707 -17.78 -5.02 27.12
CA ALA A 707 -16.40 -5.04 27.57
C ALA A 707 -16.30 -5.43 29.05
N THR A 708 -17.15 -4.84 29.89
CA THR A 708 -17.23 -5.08 31.34
C THR A 708 -17.62 -6.52 31.67
N VAL A 709 -18.56 -7.11 30.93
CA VAL A 709 -18.92 -8.53 31.10
C VAL A 709 -17.79 -9.44 30.62
N SER A 710 -17.23 -9.16 29.44
CA SER A 710 -16.21 -10.01 28.82
C SER A 710 -14.91 -10.10 29.65
N ILE A 711 -14.52 -9.01 30.32
CA ILE A 711 -13.26 -8.96 31.07
C ILE A 711 -13.33 -9.76 32.38
N ARG A 712 -14.53 -9.93 32.96
CA ARG A 712 -14.73 -10.74 34.17
C ARG A 712 -14.34 -12.20 33.97
N ALA A 713 -14.48 -12.72 32.75
CA ALA A 713 -14.09 -14.09 32.39
C ALA A 713 -12.57 -14.28 32.20
N ARG A 714 -11.77 -13.21 32.14
CA ARG A 714 -10.31 -13.28 31.93
C ARG A 714 -9.53 -13.23 33.25
N ASN A 715 -8.33 -13.81 33.26
CA ASN A 715 -7.44 -13.84 34.43
C ASN A 715 -7.03 -12.42 34.87
N PHE A 716 -6.82 -12.21 36.18
CA PHE A 716 -6.37 -10.94 36.75
C PHE A 716 -4.84 -10.86 36.74
N ASN A 717 -4.26 -10.73 35.55
CA ASN A 717 -2.81 -10.54 35.39
C ASN A 717 -2.53 -9.54 34.26
N ASP A 718 -1.42 -8.81 34.38
CA ASP A 718 -0.87 -7.95 33.34
C ASP A 718 0.47 -8.54 32.84
N PRO A 719 0.79 -8.44 31.55
CA PRO A 719 2.07 -8.93 31.02
C PRO A 719 3.23 -8.04 31.49
N GLU A 720 4.37 -8.65 31.80
CA GLU A 720 5.56 -7.96 32.30
C GLU A 720 6.17 -7.01 31.26
N GLU A 721 6.05 -7.34 29.98
CA GLU A 721 6.56 -6.54 28.84
C GLU A 721 5.94 -5.13 28.75
N LEU A 722 4.71 -4.95 29.26
CA LEU A 722 4.04 -3.64 29.23
C LEU A 722 4.41 -2.76 30.43
N LEU A 723 5.10 -3.30 31.44
CA LEU A 723 5.41 -2.56 32.66
C LEU A 723 6.47 -1.48 32.36
N PRO A 724 6.20 -0.20 32.66
CA PRO A 724 7.16 0.88 32.47
C PRO A 724 8.40 0.71 33.37
N MET A 725 9.53 0.38 32.75
CA MET A 725 10.82 0.31 33.43
C MET A 725 11.40 1.71 33.62
N CYS A 726 11.95 1.98 34.80
CA CYS A 726 12.78 3.15 35.01
C CYS A 726 14.22 2.85 34.63
N TYR A 727 14.77 3.55 33.64
CA TYR A 727 16.16 3.35 33.20
C TYR A 727 17.22 3.85 34.20
N ARG A 728 16.83 4.57 35.26
CA ARG A 728 17.75 4.98 36.34
C ARG A 728 17.93 3.91 37.42
N CYS A 729 16.85 3.27 37.88
CA CYS A 729 16.90 2.29 38.98
C CYS A 729 16.45 0.87 38.57
N SER A 730 16.26 0.64 37.27
CA SER A 730 15.78 -0.62 36.67
C SER A 730 14.51 -1.19 37.29
N THR A 731 13.75 -0.38 38.03
CA THR A 731 12.52 -0.79 38.70
C THR A 731 11.34 -0.69 37.75
N TYR A 732 10.52 -1.74 37.68
CA TYR A 732 9.26 -1.76 36.94
C TYR A 732 8.16 -1.03 37.73
N ASN A 733 7.51 -0.06 37.11
CA ASN A 733 6.43 0.70 37.73
C ASN A 733 5.08 0.08 37.36
N SER A 734 4.09 0.25 38.25
CA SER A 734 2.73 -0.25 38.00
C SER A 734 2.07 0.48 36.84
N LEU A 735 1.35 -0.25 35.98
CA LEU A 735 0.54 0.31 34.89
C LEU A 735 -0.52 1.31 35.37
N SER A 736 -0.95 1.19 36.63
CA SER A 736 -1.96 2.06 37.25
C SER A 736 -1.35 3.26 37.99
N ALA A 737 -0.04 3.49 37.85
CA ALA A 737 0.60 4.68 38.41
C ALA A 737 0.01 5.94 37.78
N MET A 738 -0.37 6.90 38.61
CA MET A 738 -1.00 8.16 38.20
C MET A 738 0.00 9.32 38.10
N ASN A 739 1.28 9.05 38.40
CA ASN A 739 2.35 10.05 38.39
C ASN A 739 3.28 9.81 37.21
N ASP A 740 3.82 10.90 36.68
CA ASP A 740 4.75 10.90 35.54
C ASP A 740 6.21 10.65 35.93
N ALA A 741 6.43 9.99 37.07
CA ALA A 741 7.73 9.75 37.66
C ALA A 741 7.81 8.35 38.24
N CYS A 742 9.02 7.81 38.33
CA CYS A 742 9.27 6.51 38.95
C CYS A 742 8.87 6.54 40.43
N THR A 743 8.16 5.51 40.88
CA THR A 743 7.73 5.37 42.27
C THR A 743 8.89 5.14 43.24
N ASN A 744 10.04 4.67 42.74
CA ASN A 744 11.21 4.35 43.55
C ASN A 744 12.20 5.54 43.61
N CYS A 745 12.73 6.00 42.47
CA CYS A 745 13.76 7.04 42.44
C CYS A 745 13.23 8.46 42.15
N GLY A 746 11.94 8.64 41.90
CA GLY A 746 11.34 9.94 41.60
C GLY A 746 11.76 10.56 40.25
N GLN A 747 12.51 9.85 39.41
CA GLN A 747 12.92 10.32 38.09
C GLN A 747 11.69 10.50 37.18
N ARG A 748 11.59 11.65 36.52
CA ARG A 748 10.58 11.90 35.49
C ARG A 748 10.84 11.06 34.25
N PHE A 749 9.79 10.47 33.69
CA PHE A 749 9.91 9.73 32.45
C PHE A 749 10.05 10.68 31.26
N VAL A 750 10.98 10.36 30.36
CA VAL A 750 11.13 11.07 29.08
C VAL A 750 10.47 10.22 28.01
N TYR A 751 9.54 10.83 27.27
CA TYR A 751 8.74 10.12 26.26
C TYR A 751 9.18 10.47 24.84
N SER A 752 9.10 9.49 23.94
CA SER A 752 9.12 9.73 22.50
C SER A 752 7.86 10.49 22.11
N PHE A 753 7.97 11.64 21.45
CA PHE A 753 6.83 12.52 21.20
C PHE A 753 5.89 12.05 20.06
N VAL A 754 6.12 10.86 19.49
CA VAL A 754 5.21 10.22 18.50
C VAL A 754 4.47 9.03 19.12
N THR A 755 5.22 8.07 19.67
CA THR A 755 4.68 6.82 20.24
C THR A 755 4.37 6.92 21.73
N PHE A 756 4.86 7.96 22.41
CA PHE A 756 4.79 8.15 23.87
C PHE A 756 5.38 6.97 24.66
N GLU A 757 6.33 6.27 24.07
CA GLU A 757 7.12 5.25 24.75
C GLU A 757 8.18 5.91 25.64
N ILE A 758 8.52 5.25 26.77
CA ILE A 758 9.55 5.75 27.69
C ILE A 758 10.92 5.46 27.09
N LEU A 759 11.68 6.53 26.87
CA LEU A 759 13.02 6.45 26.30
C LEU A 759 14.08 6.12 27.37
N PRO A 760 15.18 5.47 26.99
CA PRO A 760 16.33 5.16 27.87
C PRO A 760 17.18 6.40 28.22
N LEU A 761 16.53 7.50 28.58
CA LEU A 761 17.16 8.79 28.87
C LEU A 761 17.07 9.14 30.35
N VAL A 762 18.23 9.48 30.93
CA VAL A 762 18.32 10.02 32.29
C VAL A 762 18.76 11.47 32.22
N GLU A 763 17.97 12.36 32.81
CA GLU A 763 18.29 13.79 32.95
C GLU A 763 19.29 13.99 34.09
N PHE A 764 20.34 14.77 33.83
CA PHE A 764 21.32 15.16 34.84
C PHE A 764 21.53 16.68 34.84
N VAL A 765 21.93 17.20 36.00
CA VAL A 765 22.17 18.62 36.25
C VAL A 765 23.67 18.85 36.44
N LEU A 766 24.16 20.01 35.99
CA LEU A 766 25.56 20.38 36.16
C LEU A 766 25.84 20.85 37.59
N GLU A 767 27.04 20.55 38.09
CA GLU A 767 27.53 21.07 39.38
C GLU A 767 27.63 22.62 39.38
N ASP A 768 27.40 23.23 40.55
CA ASP A 768 27.44 24.69 40.74
C ASP A 768 28.85 25.23 40.46
N GLY A 769 28.99 25.96 39.34
CA GLY A 769 30.27 26.55 38.90
C GLY A 769 30.69 26.22 37.47
N ILE A 770 29.96 25.33 36.78
CA ILE A 770 30.16 25.01 35.36
C ILE A 770 29.15 25.80 34.52
N SER A 771 29.62 26.52 33.50
CA SER A 771 28.71 27.18 32.54
C SER A 771 28.17 26.21 31.49
N ASP A 772 26.96 26.44 30.99
CA ASP A 772 26.35 25.59 29.95
C ASP A 772 27.26 25.42 28.70
N ILE A 773 28.03 26.46 28.35
CA ILE A 773 28.98 26.44 27.22
C ILE A 773 30.25 25.65 27.57
N GLU A 774 30.72 25.73 28.82
CA GLU A 774 31.86 24.94 29.31
C GLU A 774 31.51 23.44 29.35
N ALA A 775 30.30 23.09 29.78
CA ALA A 775 29.84 21.70 29.80
C ALA A 775 29.79 21.08 28.39
N VAL A 776 29.28 21.81 27.39
CA VAL A 776 29.26 21.34 25.99
C VAL A 776 30.68 21.08 25.47
N ARG A 777 31.64 21.97 25.76
CA ARG A 777 33.05 21.77 25.35
C ARG A 777 33.70 20.56 26.02
N LEU A 778 33.38 20.29 27.28
CA LEU A 778 33.89 19.13 28.00
C LEU A 778 33.39 17.82 27.38
N ILE A 779 32.13 17.77 26.94
CA ILE A 779 31.52 16.60 26.28
C ILE A 779 32.05 16.40 24.85
N GLU A 780 32.34 17.48 24.11
CA GLU A 780 32.88 17.41 22.75
C GLU A 780 34.35 16.98 22.68
N THR A 781 35.04 16.85 23.82
CA THR A 781 36.47 16.47 23.87
C THR A 781 36.62 14.94 23.73
N PRO A 782 37.36 14.42 22.73
CA PRO A 782 37.45 12.97 22.49
C PRO A 782 38.22 12.22 23.58
N ILE A 783 37.70 11.05 23.98
CA ILE A 783 38.27 10.17 25.02
C ILE A 783 39.64 9.62 24.56
N LYS A 784 40.68 9.75 25.41
CA LYS A 784 42.01 9.14 25.18
C LYS A 784 41.98 7.66 25.54
N LYS A 785 41.89 6.75 24.56
CA LYS A 785 42.11 5.31 24.78
C LYS A 785 43.61 5.02 25.02
N LYS A 786 43.95 4.30 26.09
CA LYS A 786 45.27 3.68 26.27
C LYS A 786 45.32 2.38 25.46
N ASN A 787 46.37 2.17 24.68
CA ASN A 787 46.62 0.91 23.97
C ASN A 787 47.10 -0.17 24.94
N GLU A 788 46.43 -1.33 24.96
CA GLU A 788 46.92 -2.53 25.65
C GLU A 788 47.52 -3.51 24.63
N ASP A 789 48.83 -3.75 24.73
CA ASP A 789 49.56 -4.77 23.99
C ASP A 789 49.35 -6.15 24.65
N GLY A 790 48.57 -7.02 24.01
CA GLY A 790 48.46 -8.43 24.40
C GLY A 790 49.60 -9.27 23.81
N LYS A 791 50.40 -9.94 24.66
CA LYS A 791 51.40 -10.93 24.24
C LYS A 791 50.78 -12.34 24.19
N GLU A 792 50.84 -12.98 23.04
CA GLU A 792 50.53 -14.41 22.88
C GLU A 792 51.81 -15.26 22.97
N THR A 793 51.81 -16.31 23.80
CA THR A 793 52.84 -17.36 23.80
C THR A 793 52.23 -18.67 23.30
N ILE A 794 52.85 -19.27 22.29
CA ILE A 794 52.40 -20.51 21.64
C ILE A 794 53.35 -21.65 22.06
N GLU A 795 52.82 -22.69 22.72
CA GLU A 795 53.49 -23.99 22.87
C GLU A 795 52.61 -25.15 22.34
N LEU A 796 53.28 -26.20 21.85
CA LEU A 796 52.87 -27.01 20.70
C LEU A 796 51.92 -28.20 20.95
N THR A 797 51.28 -28.35 22.11
CA THR A 797 50.38 -29.51 22.34
C THR A 797 49.11 -29.29 23.18
N THR A 798 48.80 -28.09 23.64
CA THR A 798 47.54 -27.81 24.35
C THR A 798 47.19 -26.32 24.26
N GLN A 799 46.00 -25.99 23.74
CA GLN A 799 45.41 -24.65 23.85
C GLN A 799 44.57 -24.60 25.13
N THR A 800 45.08 -23.92 26.15
CA THR A 800 44.33 -23.54 27.35
C THR A 800 44.33 -22.02 27.45
N LEU A 801 43.13 -21.42 27.38
CA LEU A 801 42.88 -20.03 27.73
C LEU A 801 42.78 -19.95 29.25
N GLU A 802 43.86 -19.58 29.92
CA GLU A 802 43.81 -19.11 31.31
C GLU A 802 43.52 -17.61 31.29
N LEU A 803 42.28 -17.25 31.66
CA LEU A 803 41.90 -15.86 31.94
C LEU A 803 42.34 -15.52 33.37
N ASP A 804 43.65 -15.34 33.56
CA ASP A 804 44.17 -14.65 34.74
C ASP A 804 44.13 -13.15 34.48
N GLY A 805 43.05 -12.52 34.94
CA GLY A 805 42.89 -11.08 34.89
C GLY A 805 41.73 -10.67 35.77
N ASN A 806 42.03 -10.05 36.90
CA ASN A 806 41.10 -9.20 37.63
C ASN A 806 40.37 -8.28 36.64
N PHE A 807 39.15 -8.64 36.24
CA PHE A 807 38.20 -7.71 35.66
C PHE A 807 37.68 -6.82 36.81
N GLU A 808 38.53 -5.93 37.31
CA GLU A 808 38.02 -4.67 37.83
C GLU A 808 37.45 -3.94 36.62
N GLY A 809 36.14 -4.13 36.38
CA GLY A 809 35.44 -3.41 35.32
C GLY A 809 35.68 -1.91 35.51
N GLU A 810 36.22 -1.26 34.48
CA GLU A 810 36.17 0.20 34.36
C GLU A 810 34.68 0.61 34.27
N TYR A 811 34.00 0.72 35.41
CA TYR A 811 32.67 1.30 35.47
C TYR A 811 32.81 2.81 35.25
N ASP A 812 32.09 3.32 34.24
CA ASP A 812 31.98 4.76 33.98
C ASP A 812 31.53 5.49 35.26
N PRO A 813 32.18 6.60 35.68
CA PRO A 813 31.80 7.41 36.84
C PRO A 813 30.31 7.74 36.94
N PHE A 814 29.61 7.86 35.81
CA PHE A 814 28.16 8.07 35.75
C PHE A 814 27.34 6.87 36.23
N THR A 815 27.76 5.65 35.86
CA THR A 815 27.07 4.40 36.22
C THR A 815 27.31 4.06 37.69
N LEU A 816 28.49 4.41 38.22
CA LEU A 816 28.79 4.29 39.65
C LEU A 816 27.90 5.21 40.50
N GLN A 817 27.70 6.47 40.07
CA GLN A 817 26.80 7.41 40.76
C GLN A 817 25.32 7.05 40.69
N ILE A 818 24.90 6.22 39.71
CA ILE A 818 23.55 5.65 39.69
C ILE A 818 23.36 4.61 40.80
N GLY A 819 24.41 3.85 41.13
CA GLY A 819 24.38 2.79 42.14
C GLY A 819 24.42 3.25 43.60
N ASP A 820 24.97 4.45 43.87
CA ASP A 820 25.16 5.00 45.22
C ASP A 820 23.89 5.63 45.86
N HIS A 821 22.71 5.50 45.25
CA HIS A 821 21.47 6.03 45.83
C HIS A 821 20.91 5.11 46.92
N GLU A 822 21.14 5.48 48.18
CA GLU A 822 20.53 4.84 49.36
C GLU A 822 18.98 4.87 49.31
N GLU A 823 18.37 3.70 49.51
CA GLU A 823 16.92 3.52 49.66
C GLU A 823 16.42 4.30 50.88
N GLY A 824 15.77 5.47 50.68
CA GLY A 824 14.98 6.09 51.76
C GLY A 824 14.86 7.62 51.82
N SER A 825 15.44 8.42 50.92
CA SER A 825 15.27 9.88 50.99
C SER A 825 14.03 10.39 50.23
N GLU A 826 13.04 10.95 50.94
CA GLU A 826 11.76 11.51 50.41
C GLU A 826 11.88 12.74 49.49
N LYS A 827 13.08 13.08 48.98
CA LYS A 827 13.29 14.21 48.06
C LYS A 827 13.97 13.73 46.79
N SER A 828 13.37 14.03 45.64
CA SER A 828 13.94 13.77 44.31
C SER A 828 15.22 14.59 44.13
N VAL A 829 16.38 14.02 44.42
CA VAL A 829 17.66 14.68 44.18
C VAL A 829 18.05 14.46 42.70
N PRO A 830 18.17 15.53 41.89
CA PRO A 830 18.64 15.40 40.52
C PRO A 830 20.10 14.93 40.50
N LEU A 831 20.46 14.08 39.54
CA LEU A 831 21.84 13.58 39.41
C LEU A 831 22.76 14.76 39.03
N THR A 832 23.69 15.14 39.91
CA THR A 832 24.62 16.26 39.68
C THR A 832 25.98 15.77 39.24
N ILE A 833 26.48 16.27 38.10
CA ILE A 833 27.71 15.79 37.48
C ILE A 833 28.77 16.88 37.43
N GLY A 834 29.95 16.56 37.96
CA GLY A 834 31.13 17.43 37.94
C GLY A 834 31.97 17.29 36.66
N ARG A 835 33.01 18.13 36.54
CA ARG A 835 33.86 18.24 35.34
C ARG A 835 34.51 16.91 34.88
N GLN A 836 34.85 16.02 35.82
CA GLN A 836 35.48 14.73 35.51
C GLN A 836 34.49 13.73 34.88
N GLY A 837 33.23 13.71 35.33
CA GLY A 837 32.19 12.87 34.74
C GLY A 837 31.79 13.35 33.34
N LEU A 838 31.84 14.64 33.05
CA LEU A 838 31.57 15.18 31.70
C LEU A 838 32.66 14.80 30.68
N LEU A 839 33.90 14.63 31.12
CA LEU A 839 35.05 14.23 30.26
C LEU A 839 35.10 12.73 29.96
N SER A 840 34.47 11.90 30.80
CA SER A 840 34.40 10.44 30.58
C SER A 840 33.25 10.03 29.66
N MET A 841 32.34 10.95 29.31
CA MET A 841 31.17 10.65 28.50
C MET A 841 31.45 10.71 27.00
N ASP A 842 30.95 9.71 26.28
CA ASP A 842 30.94 9.71 24.82
C ASP A 842 29.92 10.71 24.27
N ASN A 843 30.35 11.57 23.35
CA ASN A 843 29.50 12.58 22.69
C ASN A 843 28.26 11.98 22.00
N SER A 844 28.35 10.75 21.49
CA SER A 844 27.22 10.05 20.87
C SER A 844 26.14 9.58 21.86
N SER A 845 26.46 9.53 23.16
CA SER A 845 25.54 9.07 24.21
C SER A 845 24.83 10.21 24.93
N VAL A 846 25.19 11.47 24.69
CA VAL A 846 24.64 12.63 25.38
C VAL A 846 23.82 13.50 24.43
N LEU A 847 22.59 13.82 24.83
CA LEU A 847 21.68 14.69 24.12
C LEU A 847 21.51 16.02 24.87
N ILE A 848 21.61 17.14 24.16
CA ILE A 848 21.62 18.48 24.76
C ILE A 848 20.47 19.32 24.20
N ALA A 849 19.53 19.74 25.06
CA ALA A 849 18.47 20.68 24.72
C ALA A 849 18.92 22.12 25.04
N LYS A 850 19.33 22.86 24.00
CA LYS A 850 19.90 24.22 24.09
C LYS A 850 18.82 25.30 24.20
N TRP A 851 18.19 25.42 25.37
CA TRP A 851 17.20 26.46 25.64
C TRP A 851 17.83 27.86 25.73
N ASN A 852 17.14 28.89 25.21
CA ASN A 852 17.61 30.27 25.30
C ASN A 852 17.37 30.84 26.71
N LYS A 853 18.23 31.78 27.15
CA LYS A 853 18.02 32.56 28.38
C LYS A 853 16.60 33.14 28.36
N PRO A 854 15.82 33.05 29.45
CA PRO A 854 16.21 32.78 30.85
C PRO A 854 16.33 31.31 31.31
N LEU A 855 16.08 30.32 30.44
CA LEU A 855 16.20 28.89 30.81
C LEU A 855 17.63 28.36 30.63
N ARG A 856 18.06 27.40 31.48
CA ARG A 856 19.33 26.67 31.34
C ARG A 856 19.22 25.51 30.36
N TYR A 857 20.36 25.05 29.83
CA TYR A 857 20.39 23.85 28.99
C TYR A 857 20.02 22.61 29.80
N ARG A 858 19.28 21.67 29.17
CA ARG A 858 18.98 20.36 29.76
C ARG A 858 19.84 19.29 29.11
N PHE A 859 20.42 18.42 29.93
CA PHE A 859 21.32 17.36 29.51
C PHE A 859 20.69 16.00 29.79
N TYR A 860 20.69 15.14 28.79
CA TYR A 860 20.17 13.78 28.86
C TYR A 860 21.27 12.81 28.45
N ARG A 861 21.43 11.70 29.18
CA ARG A 861 22.29 10.60 28.75
C ARG A 861 21.45 9.41 28.30
N ASN A 862 21.77 8.89 27.12
CA ASN A 862 21.24 7.63 26.60
C ASN A 862 22.03 6.45 27.19
N LEU A 863 21.32 5.59 27.92
CA LEU A 863 21.90 4.38 28.53
C LEU A 863 21.91 3.17 27.59
N LEU A 864 21.15 3.23 26.49
CA LEU A 864 21.09 2.18 25.47
C LEU A 864 21.43 2.77 24.11
N PRO A 865 22.72 2.83 23.73
CA PRO A 865 23.15 3.44 22.46
C PRO A 865 22.61 2.71 21.22
N ASP A 866 22.20 1.44 21.34
CA ASP A 866 21.54 0.68 20.27
C ASP A 866 20.17 1.27 19.88
N LEU A 867 19.48 1.89 20.84
CA LEU A 867 18.24 2.65 20.59
C LEU A 867 18.62 4.08 20.22
N GLN A 868 18.57 4.37 18.92
CA GLN A 868 18.93 5.69 18.41
C GLN A 868 17.82 6.70 18.70
N VAL A 869 18.19 7.81 19.36
CA VAL A 869 17.27 8.85 19.82
C VAL A 869 17.78 10.22 19.38
N THR A 870 16.85 11.10 19.00
CA THR A 870 17.13 12.45 18.45
C THR A 870 16.28 13.52 19.13
N ILE A 871 16.81 14.74 19.21
CA ILE A 871 16.10 15.93 19.71
C ILE A 871 15.80 16.88 18.54
N CYS A 872 14.55 17.33 18.44
CA CYS A 872 14.18 18.34 17.44
C CYS A 872 14.75 19.72 17.80
N TYR A 873 15.45 20.34 16.84
CA TYR A 873 16.09 21.66 17.00
C TYR A 873 15.12 22.83 17.26
N PHE A 874 13.83 22.68 16.93
CA PHE A 874 12.83 23.75 17.08
C PHE A 874 11.97 23.60 18.34
N CYS A 875 11.51 22.38 18.66
CA CYS A 875 10.60 22.15 19.80
C CYS A 875 11.30 21.57 21.04
N PHE A 876 12.57 21.15 20.94
CA PHE A 876 13.36 20.51 22.00
C PHE A 876 12.70 19.26 22.62
N LYS A 877 11.74 18.65 21.91
CA LYS A 877 11.17 17.34 22.25
C LYS A 877 12.01 16.22 21.67
N VAL A 878 11.90 15.04 22.26
CA VAL A 878 12.73 13.88 21.97
C VAL A 878 11.94 12.82 21.20
N PHE A 879 12.60 12.12 20.29
CA PHE A 879 12.00 11.17 19.35
C PHE A 879 12.94 9.97 19.12
N HIS A 880 12.38 8.80 18.80
CA HIS A 880 13.15 7.79 18.06
C HIS A 880 13.51 8.32 16.68
N ILE A 881 14.69 7.96 16.15
CA ILE A 881 15.14 8.44 14.84
C ILE A 881 14.16 8.01 13.73
N ASP A 882 13.76 6.74 13.71
CA ASP A 882 12.85 6.20 12.70
C ASP A 882 11.48 6.92 12.69
N ASP A 883 10.91 7.18 13.87
CA ASP A 883 9.65 7.91 14.02
C ASP A 883 9.78 9.37 13.54
N TYR A 884 10.91 10.00 13.83
CA TYR A 884 11.19 11.38 13.46
C TYR A 884 11.30 11.54 11.94
N GLU A 885 12.06 10.65 11.29
CA GLU A 885 12.20 10.64 9.83
C GLU A 885 10.87 10.36 9.13
N LEU A 886 10.10 9.38 9.63
CA LEU A 886 8.80 9.04 9.08
C LEU A 886 7.82 10.22 9.19
N GLN A 887 7.80 10.95 10.30
CA GLN A 887 6.97 12.15 10.47
C GLN A 887 7.39 13.30 9.54
N ILE A 888 8.70 13.46 9.28
CA ILE A 888 9.20 14.44 8.31
C ILE A 888 8.73 14.06 6.90
N LEU A 889 8.91 12.80 6.50
CA LEU A 889 8.50 12.30 5.18
C LEU A 889 7.00 12.46 4.95
N GLN A 890 6.17 12.13 5.94
CA GLN A 890 4.72 12.32 5.85
C GLN A 890 4.32 13.77 5.56
N LYS A 891 5.04 14.75 6.09
CA LYS A 891 4.75 16.18 5.83
C LYS A 891 5.33 16.68 4.52
N VAL A 892 6.46 16.14 4.07
CA VAL A 892 7.08 16.49 2.77
C VAL A 892 6.24 15.96 1.59
N ILE A 893 5.65 14.77 1.72
CA ILE A 893 4.79 14.18 0.68
C ILE A 893 3.47 14.96 0.50
N VAL A 894 2.99 15.68 1.51
CA VAL A 894 1.76 16.50 1.41
C VAL A 894 2.02 17.85 0.73
N LEU A 895 3.28 18.24 0.53
CA LEU A 895 3.69 19.47 -0.17
C LEU A 895 4.13 19.21 -1.64
N LEU A 896 4.11 17.95 -2.08
CA LEU A 896 4.24 17.50 -3.47
C LEU A 896 2.87 17.03 -3.98
#